data_AF-A0AAD8FMV6-F1
#
_entry.id   AF-A0AAD8FMV6-F1
#
_cell.length_a   1.000
_cell.length_b   1.000
_cell.length_c   1.000
_cell.angle_alpha   90.00
_cell.angle_beta   90.00
_cell.angle_gamma   90.00
#
_symmetry.space_group_name_H-M   'P 1'
#
loop_
_entity.id
_entity.type
_entity.pdbx_description
1 polymer ?
#
loop_
_entity_poly.entity_id
_entity_poly.type
_entity_poly.pdbx_seq_one_letter_code
_entity_poly.pdbx_strand_id
1 'polypeptide(L)'
;MAYASNNLSVLRQKAMTYYKENGIPKKIEEVLNAMFYENPSDPYGYLANYFSDYAESSKLKRISACMVYDGQGLPTLETKVYCTVNNKEKHICSSLIPNRDIKIWLEEREKAQIEIKASVLAAINLINCELNETLKGLDPLKQTDIDQLLLSFMEKKRQIEEKEKEKEKLSNEELPALSANATPAVASQVAKNKRKQSRSSAKIAKSGNVAHIPDRPLEILVSGSESVIAISQAVCLSAAISNNYRIYQHVANLIHPNVSARHYRIPLPMITILHGGKGVAGKQNLIKEFMVVPGINMPFEKGLQQIANINSHVSKTLSSKFGAAVKYVNENGTLCPPLDQPYQGLDLIIEAIHAQGLTVNKDMHLAINIAAHEFFDHDKGKYEVTESTWKSSEEMVPYISELLTKYPSIVAVIDPLRGEPFQKYSEESETWIKLCDKVSKSVYIVGDNFYSRPGLLIKEPAPISAFTSGIVMHLERLNTLSDIITCAKLYQALKNEIIISTNDFETTDTFLVDFSVGIMARFLKLGGMHTGERCCKINRMLQIYRELEHPEIKFVEEPSESETVAGETEEQVTIRHTVGSQEEPIVETVEEKEEAEIIKVPTPEPEDDGKFHLKLHESFEFPQINYPTLQNVEPVDAESVEQNS
;
A
#
# COMPACT_ATOMS: atom_id res chain seq x y z
N MET A 1 9.83 69.41 -0.35
CA MET A 1 10.18 68.85 0.97
C MET A 1 8.96 68.53 1.84
N ALA A 2 7.99 69.43 2.03
CA ALA A 2 6.79 69.18 2.85
C ALA A 2 5.89 68.01 2.37
N TYR A 3 5.78 67.77 1.06
CA TYR A 3 5.06 66.61 0.51
C TYR A 3 5.74 65.27 0.80
N ALA A 4 7.07 65.25 0.90
CA ALA A 4 7.84 64.05 1.24
C ALA A 4 7.78 63.74 2.75
N SER A 5 7.75 64.76 3.61
CA SER A 5 7.64 64.55 5.07
C SER A 5 6.25 64.11 5.52
N ASN A 6 5.18 64.58 4.87
CA ASN A 6 3.82 64.10 5.14
C ASN A 6 3.65 62.63 4.75
N ASN A 7 4.25 62.20 3.63
CA ASN A 7 4.22 60.81 3.21
C ASN A 7 4.97 59.90 4.19
N LEU A 8 6.12 60.36 4.71
CA LEU A 8 6.92 59.63 5.69
C LEU A 8 6.20 59.45 7.04
N SER A 9 5.45 60.46 7.48
CA SER A 9 4.64 60.40 8.72
C SER A 9 3.53 59.35 8.60
N VAL A 10 2.82 59.33 7.47
CA VAL A 10 1.76 58.34 7.19
C VAL A 10 2.35 56.93 7.10
N LEU A 11 3.49 56.77 6.44
CA LEU A 11 4.23 55.49 6.36
C LEU A 11 4.65 54.99 7.74
N ARG A 12 5.18 55.85 8.61
CA ARG A 12 5.53 55.48 9.99
C ARG A 12 4.31 55.05 10.80
N GLN A 13 3.19 55.75 10.66
CA GLN A 13 1.97 55.39 11.36
C GLN A 13 1.43 54.03 10.87
N LYS A 14 1.43 53.78 9.56
CA LYS A 14 1.09 52.47 8.99
C LYS A 14 2.02 51.36 9.49
N ALA A 15 3.33 51.61 9.55
CA ALA A 15 4.30 50.63 10.06
C ALA A 15 4.08 50.32 11.55
N MET A 16 3.86 51.34 12.39
CA MET A 16 3.55 51.14 13.81
C MET A 16 2.26 50.34 14.00
N THR A 17 1.21 50.67 13.24
CA THR A 17 -0.05 49.93 13.25
C THR A 17 0.19 48.47 12.85
N TYR A 18 0.88 48.22 11.74
CA TYR A 18 1.20 46.87 11.26
C TYR A 18 1.97 46.04 12.30
N TYR A 19 3.05 46.57 12.88
CA TYR A 19 3.83 45.84 13.89
C TYR A 19 3.02 45.56 15.15
N LYS A 20 2.19 46.51 15.58
CA LYS A 20 1.35 46.36 16.77
C LYS A 20 0.24 45.34 16.56
N GLU A 21 -0.43 45.36 15.41
CA GLU A 21 -1.49 44.42 15.04
C GLU A 21 -0.97 42.98 14.93
N ASN A 22 0.27 42.80 14.45
CA ASN A 22 0.91 41.49 14.36
C ASN A 22 1.70 41.10 15.62
N GLY A 23 1.64 41.90 16.70
CA GLY A 23 2.31 41.59 17.97
C GLY A 23 3.85 41.52 17.92
N ILE A 24 4.47 42.03 16.86
CA ILE A 24 5.92 41.89 16.60
C ILE A 24 6.79 42.45 17.73
N PRO A 25 6.56 43.67 18.27
CA PRO A 25 7.41 44.21 19.33
C PRO A 25 7.42 43.35 20.59
N LYS A 26 6.25 42.82 20.96
CA LYS A 26 6.11 41.96 22.15
C LYS A 26 6.92 40.68 21.99
N LYS A 27 6.83 40.03 20.82
CA LYS A 27 7.57 38.79 20.54
C LYS A 27 9.08 39.00 20.47
N ILE A 28 9.53 40.14 19.93
CA ILE A 28 10.96 40.52 19.94
C ILE A 28 11.45 40.72 21.38
N GLU A 29 10.67 41.40 22.23
CA GLU A 29 11.03 41.58 23.64
C GLU A 29 11.11 40.23 24.38
N GLU A 30 10.11 39.36 24.21
CA GLU A 30 10.06 38.02 24.80
C GLU A 30 11.31 37.20 24.42
N VAL A 31 11.67 37.12 23.13
CA VAL A 31 12.83 36.33 22.68
C VAL A 31 14.17 36.93 23.10
N LEU A 32 14.31 38.26 23.09
CA LEU A 32 15.56 38.90 23.53
C LEU A 32 15.81 38.67 25.02
N ASN A 33 14.75 38.70 25.83
CA ASN A 33 14.83 38.36 27.25
C ASN A 33 15.21 36.89 27.45
N ALA A 34 14.53 35.95 26.78
CA ALA A 34 14.85 34.53 26.88
C ALA A 34 16.29 34.23 26.44
N MET A 35 16.71 34.75 25.29
CA MET A 35 18.05 34.57 24.73
C MET A 35 19.16 35.12 25.66
N PHE A 36 18.90 36.21 26.39
CA PHE A 36 19.88 36.73 27.36
C PHE A 36 20.12 35.77 28.53
N TYR A 37 19.07 35.13 29.05
CA TYR A 37 19.18 34.15 30.14
C TYR A 37 19.74 32.81 29.66
N GLU A 38 19.31 32.34 28.49
CA GLU A 38 19.73 31.05 27.93
C GLU A 38 21.15 31.10 27.32
N ASN A 39 21.60 32.29 26.91
CA ASN A 39 22.93 32.55 26.34
C ASN A 39 23.37 31.50 25.28
N PRO A 40 22.58 31.31 24.21
CA PRO A 40 22.86 30.28 23.20
C PRO A 40 24.16 30.58 22.43
N SER A 41 24.88 29.53 22.04
CA SER A 41 26.12 29.66 21.26
C SER A 41 25.91 30.23 19.85
N ASP A 42 24.71 30.06 19.30
CA ASP A 42 24.26 30.68 18.04
C ASP A 42 23.00 31.52 18.27
N PRO A 43 23.15 32.84 18.55
CA PRO A 43 22.02 33.74 18.75
C PRO A 43 21.08 33.84 17.53
N TYR A 44 21.61 33.72 16.31
CA TYR A 44 20.80 33.88 15.10
C TYR A 44 19.99 32.63 14.80
N GLY A 45 20.59 31.45 14.95
CA GLY A 45 19.87 30.18 14.90
C GLY A 45 18.78 30.09 15.96
N TYR A 46 19.06 30.57 17.18
CA TYR A 46 18.06 30.67 18.24
C TYR A 46 16.87 31.55 17.84
N LEU A 47 17.12 32.77 17.35
CA LEU A 47 16.06 33.65 16.86
C LEU A 47 15.28 33.03 15.69
N ALA A 48 15.97 32.35 14.77
CA ALA A 48 15.32 31.68 13.64
C ALA A 48 14.36 30.58 14.10
N ASN A 49 14.78 29.73 15.03
CA ASN A 49 13.94 28.67 15.61
C ASN A 49 12.77 29.25 16.42
N TYR A 50 13.03 30.28 17.24
CA TYR A 50 11.97 30.92 18.01
C TYR A 50 10.89 31.50 17.09
N PHE A 51 11.27 32.21 16.03
CA PHE A 51 10.31 32.81 15.11
C PHE A 51 9.69 31.82 14.12
N SER A 52 10.32 30.65 13.87
CA SER A 52 9.71 29.63 13.01
C SER A 52 8.41 29.08 13.57
N ASP A 53 8.28 29.01 14.90
CA ASP A 53 7.06 28.52 15.56
C ASP A 53 5.85 29.46 15.38
N TYR A 54 6.12 30.72 15.03
CA TYR A 54 5.09 31.73 14.74
C TYR A 54 4.90 31.99 13.24
N ALA A 55 5.71 31.34 12.38
CA ALA A 55 5.53 31.45 10.95
C ALA A 55 4.22 30.77 10.52
N GLU A 56 3.59 31.27 9.45
CA GLU A 56 2.41 30.60 8.90
C GLU A 56 2.77 29.17 8.44
N SER A 57 1.82 28.24 8.62
CA SER A 57 1.96 26.89 8.08
C SER A 57 2.19 26.93 6.57
N SER A 58 2.98 25.97 6.08
CA SER A 58 3.25 25.84 4.65
C SER A 58 1.94 25.67 3.89
N LYS A 59 1.73 26.43 2.82
CA LYS A 59 0.53 26.29 1.96
C LYS A 59 0.92 25.80 0.58
N LEU A 60 0.12 24.91 -0.01
CA LEU A 60 0.33 24.44 -1.38
C LEU A 60 0.39 25.64 -2.33
N LYS A 61 1.51 25.79 -3.04
CA LYS A 61 1.73 26.86 -4.01
C LYS A 61 1.47 26.37 -5.43
N ARG A 62 1.97 25.18 -5.72
CA ARG A 62 1.88 24.53 -7.03
C ARG A 62 2.10 23.03 -6.89
N ILE A 63 1.36 22.24 -7.65
CA ILE A 63 1.60 20.82 -7.86
C ILE A 63 1.82 20.63 -9.36
N SER A 64 2.79 19.79 -9.72
CA SER A 64 3.04 19.43 -11.11
C SER A 64 3.36 17.96 -11.24
N ALA A 65 3.03 17.36 -12.37
CA ALA A 65 3.39 15.99 -12.69
C ALA A 65 4.11 15.88 -14.03
N CYS A 66 4.98 14.87 -14.15
CA CYS A 66 5.63 14.50 -15.40
C CYS A 66 5.65 12.97 -15.57
N MET A 67 5.72 12.54 -16.83
CA MET A 67 5.78 11.12 -17.15
C MET A 67 7.17 10.58 -16.84
N VAL A 68 7.19 9.42 -16.20
CA VAL A 68 8.38 8.61 -15.88
C VAL A 68 8.08 7.16 -16.21
N TYR A 69 8.98 6.24 -15.84
CA TYR A 69 8.82 4.82 -16.11
C TYR A 69 8.92 4.00 -14.83
N ASP A 70 8.15 2.93 -14.74
CA ASP A 70 8.25 1.95 -13.67
C ASP A 70 9.40 0.94 -13.90
N GLY A 71 9.56 -0.02 -12.99
CA GLY A 71 10.60 -1.06 -13.08
C GLY A 71 10.52 -1.96 -14.31
N GLN A 72 9.38 -1.99 -15.01
CA GLN A 72 9.16 -2.75 -16.24
C GLN A 72 9.22 -1.88 -17.50
N GLY A 73 9.52 -0.58 -17.35
CA GLY A 73 9.59 0.36 -18.47
C GLY A 73 8.22 0.76 -19.00
N LEU A 74 7.14 0.58 -18.24
CA LEU A 74 5.83 1.12 -18.59
C LEU A 74 5.72 2.57 -18.12
N PRO A 75 5.04 3.46 -18.86
CA PRO A 75 4.81 4.83 -18.42
C PRO A 75 4.05 4.87 -17.08
N THR A 76 4.52 5.70 -16.16
CA THR A 76 3.81 6.13 -14.94
C THR A 76 4.10 7.63 -14.74
N LEU A 77 3.76 8.21 -13.58
CA LEU A 77 3.98 9.62 -13.30
C LEU A 77 4.72 9.87 -11.98
N GLU A 78 5.50 10.95 -11.98
CA GLU A 78 6.08 11.58 -10.81
C GLU A 78 5.27 12.85 -10.49
N THR A 79 4.88 13.03 -9.22
CA THR A 79 4.22 14.24 -8.73
C THR A 79 5.19 15.06 -7.89
N LYS A 80 5.29 16.36 -8.16
CA LYS A 80 6.14 17.32 -7.46
C LYS A 80 5.28 18.34 -6.74
N VAL A 81 5.55 18.56 -5.45
CA VAL A 81 4.81 19.51 -4.62
C VAL A 81 5.70 20.69 -4.25
N TYR A 82 5.15 21.88 -4.45
CA TYR A 82 5.77 23.14 -4.08
C TYR A 82 4.87 23.85 -3.07
N CYS A 83 5.44 24.27 -1.96
CA CYS A 83 4.73 24.99 -0.91
C CYS A 83 5.29 26.42 -0.77
N THR A 84 4.45 27.32 -0.27
CA THR A 84 4.90 28.62 0.24
C THR A 84 5.43 28.40 1.64
N VAL A 85 6.74 28.50 1.82
CA VAL A 85 7.44 28.38 3.12
C VAL A 85 8.25 29.66 3.33
N ASN A 86 8.04 30.33 4.47
CA ASN A 86 8.64 31.63 4.77
C ASN A 86 8.45 32.65 3.64
N ASN A 87 7.22 32.75 3.12
CA ASN A 87 6.83 33.62 2.00
C ASN A 87 7.56 33.36 0.66
N LYS A 88 8.21 32.21 0.49
CA LYS A 88 8.86 31.80 -0.76
C LYS A 88 8.29 30.48 -1.26
N GLU A 89 8.17 30.35 -2.57
CA GLU A 89 7.91 29.04 -3.19
C GLU A 89 9.15 28.16 -3.01
N LYS A 90 8.96 26.97 -2.43
CA LYS A 90 10.00 25.95 -2.29
C LYS A 90 9.48 24.62 -2.81
N HIS A 91 10.32 23.90 -3.53
CA HIS A 91 10.09 22.49 -3.79
C HIS A 91 10.22 21.74 -2.47
N ILE A 92 9.23 20.92 -2.14
CA ILE A 92 9.21 20.17 -0.88
C ILE A 92 9.52 18.70 -1.14
N CYS A 93 8.86 18.09 -2.13
CA CYS A 93 9.04 16.67 -2.40
C CYS A 93 8.65 16.28 -3.83
N SER A 94 9.09 15.07 -4.19
CA SER A 94 8.68 14.31 -5.35
C SER A 94 8.18 12.95 -4.89
N SER A 95 7.12 12.42 -5.51
CA SER A 95 6.68 11.04 -5.26
C SER A 95 6.33 10.34 -6.58
N LEU A 96 6.56 9.02 -6.61
CA LEU A 96 6.21 8.17 -7.75
C LEU A 96 5.07 7.25 -7.35
N ILE A 97 4.21 6.89 -8.31
CA ILE A 97 3.18 5.89 -8.09
C ILE A 97 3.44 4.64 -8.94
N PRO A 98 3.21 3.43 -8.41
CA PRO A 98 3.26 2.20 -9.19
C PRO A 98 2.11 2.16 -10.22
N ASN A 99 2.30 1.38 -11.27
CA ASN A 99 1.20 1.01 -12.15
C ASN A 99 0.30 -0.03 -11.45
N ARG A 100 -0.95 -0.13 -11.92
CA ARG A 100 -1.89 -1.14 -11.40
C ARG A 100 -1.48 -2.54 -11.85
N ASP A 101 -1.90 -3.54 -11.08
CA ASP A 101 -1.80 -4.93 -11.50
C ASP A 101 -2.70 -5.16 -12.71
N ILE A 102 -2.08 -5.49 -13.83
CA ILE A 102 -2.77 -5.84 -15.08
C ILE A 102 -2.17 -7.12 -15.56
N LYS A 103 -3.02 -8.12 -15.76
CA LYS A 103 -2.63 -9.29 -16.53
C LYS A 103 -2.55 -8.92 -18.00
N ILE A 104 -1.34 -8.58 -18.45
CA ILE A 104 -1.08 -8.24 -19.84
C ILE A 104 -0.61 -9.49 -20.57
N TRP A 105 -1.48 -10.06 -21.40
CA TRP A 105 -1.06 -11.13 -22.30
C TRP A 105 -0.06 -10.57 -23.33
N LEU A 106 0.92 -11.37 -23.72
CA LEU A 106 1.97 -10.98 -24.67
C LEU A 106 1.40 -10.38 -25.96
N GLU A 107 0.30 -10.96 -26.46
CA GLU A 107 -0.38 -10.54 -27.69
C GLU A 107 -1.09 -9.18 -27.57
N GLU A 108 -1.46 -8.77 -26.35
CA GLU A 108 -2.17 -7.53 -26.07
C GLU A 108 -1.25 -6.45 -25.49
N ARG A 109 0.05 -6.74 -25.33
CA ARG A 109 1.00 -5.89 -24.63
C ARG A 109 1.13 -4.50 -25.24
N GLU A 110 1.15 -4.40 -26.57
CA GLU A 110 1.24 -3.10 -27.26
C GLU A 110 -0.01 -2.25 -27.01
N LYS A 111 -1.20 -2.87 -27.10
CA LYS A 111 -2.47 -2.20 -26.82
C LYS A 111 -2.55 -1.74 -25.37
N ALA A 112 -2.18 -2.60 -24.42
CA ALA A 112 -2.15 -2.28 -23.00
C ALA A 112 -1.19 -1.11 -22.71
N GLN A 113 -0.01 -1.09 -23.34
CA GLN A 113 0.95 0.02 -23.22
C GLN A 113 0.39 1.35 -23.72
N ILE A 114 -0.33 1.34 -24.84
CA ILE A 114 -0.98 2.54 -25.38
C ILE A 114 -2.05 3.04 -24.41
N GLU A 115 -2.87 2.15 -23.87
CA GLU A 115 -3.92 2.48 -22.90
C GLU A 115 -3.36 3.04 -21.59
N ILE A 116 -2.32 2.40 -21.03
CA ILE A 116 -1.62 2.88 -19.83
C ILE A 116 -1.06 4.28 -20.07
N LYS A 117 -0.35 4.47 -21.19
CA LYS A 117 0.22 5.78 -21.55
C LYS A 117 -0.85 6.85 -21.66
N ALA A 118 -1.98 6.56 -22.31
CA ALA A 118 -3.09 7.49 -22.45
C ALA A 118 -3.68 7.88 -21.09
N SER A 119 -3.86 6.91 -20.19
CA SER A 119 -4.34 7.14 -18.81
C SER A 119 -3.39 8.03 -18.01
N VAL A 120 -2.09 7.73 -18.06
CA VAL A 120 -1.04 8.50 -17.38
C VAL A 120 -0.97 9.93 -17.90
N LEU A 121 -1.05 10.13 -19.23
CA LEU A 121 -1.08 11.48 -19.82
C LEU A 121 -2.34 12.26 -19.40
N ALA A 122 -3.50 11.60 -19.31
CA ALA A 122 -4.71 12.22 -18.80
C ALA A 122 -4.54 12.66 -17.34
N ALA A 123 -3.95 11.81 -16.49
CA ALA A 123 -3.65 12.15 -15.10
C ALA A 123 -2.68 13.34 -14.99
N ILE A 124 -1.60 13.35 -15.76
CA ILE A 124 -0.64 14.46 -15.79
C ILE A 124 -1.31 15.77 -16.19
N ASN A 125 -2.17 15.74 -17.21
CA ASN A 125 -2.91 16.93 -17.65
C ASN A 125 -3.86 17.43 -16.56
N LEU A 126 -4.56 16.54 -15.84
CA LEU A 126 -5.40 16.92 -14.71
C LEU A 126 -4.60 17.57 -13.59
N ILE A 127 -3.47 16.96 -13.21
CA ILE A 127 -2.60 17.48 -12.15
C ILE A 127 -2.06 18.85 -12.52
N ASN A 128 -1.50 19.02 -13.71
CA ASN A 128 -0.84 20.27 -14.13
C ASN A 128 -1.81 21.42 -14.41
N CYS A 129 -3.09 21.13 -14.64
CA CYS A 129 -4.10 22.12 -14.98
C CYS A 129 -5.14 22.29 -13.86
N GLU A 130 -6.22 21.52 -13.91
CA GLU A 130 -7.42 21.72 -13.10
C GLU A 130 -7.16 21.49 -11.60
N LEU A 131 -6.44 20.43 -11.24
CA LEU A 131 -6.15 20.09 -9.86
C LEU A 131 -5.11 21.02 -9.24
N ASN A 132 -4.11 21.46 -9.99
CA ASN A 132 -3.13 22.45 -9.52
C ASN A 132 -3.80 23.76 -9.07
N GLU A 133 -4.74 24.30 -9.84
CA GLU A 133 -5.47 25.50 -9.43
C GLU A 133 -6.45 25.24 -8.29
N THR A 134 -7.09 24.07 -8.28
CA THR A 134 -8.06 23.68 -7.23
C THR A 134 -7.41 23.54 -5.85
N LEU A 135 -6.17 23.04 -5.79
CA LEU A 135 -5.47 22.73 -4.52
C LEU A 135 -4.62 23.87 -3.98
N LYS A 136 -4.48 24.95 -4.75
CA LYS A 136 -3.62 26.09 -4.42
C LYS A 136 -4.11 26.84 -3.19
N GLY A 137 -3.20 27.08 -2.26
CA GLY A 137 -3.44 27.78 -1.00
C GLY A 137 -3.93 26.87 0.14
N LEU A 138 -4.20 25.59 -0.12
CA LEU A 138 -4.59 24.64 0.92
C LEU A 138 -3.40 24.27 1.81
N ASP A 139 -3.69 23.94 3.06
CA ASP A 139 -2.71 23.45 4.03
C ASP A 139 -2.51 21.92 3.81
N PRO A 140 -1.29 21.46 3.48
CA PRO A 140 -1.03 20.04 3.27
C PRO A 140 -1.23 19.18 4.52
N LEU A 141 -1.26 19.76 5.74
CA LEU A 141 -1.63 19.03 6.96
C LEU A 141 -3.11 18.60 6.97
N LYS A 142 -3.96 19.19 6.13
CA LYS A 142 -5.38 18.85 6.01
C LYS A 142 -5.61 17.72 5.00
N GLN A 143 -4.96 16.58 5.25
CA GLN A 143 -4.98 15.41 4.35
C GLN A 143 -6.40 15.00 3.96
N THR A 144 -7.29 14.82 4.93
CA THR A 144 -8.67 14.38 4.68
C THR A 144 -9.47 15.39 3.86
N ASP A 145 -9.29 16.68 4.10
CA ASP A 145 -10.01 17.72 3.35
C ASP A 145 -9.57 17.74 1.88
N ILE A 146 -8.27 17.60 1.64
CA ILE A 146 -7.69 17.51 0.30
C ILE A 146 -8.16 16.24 -0.41
N ASP A 147 -8.11 15.09 0.28
CA ASP A 147 -8.57 13.80 -0.27
C ASP A 147 -10.06 13.85 -0.66
N GLN A 148 -10.91 14.43 0.19
CA GLN A 148 -12.33 14.61 -0.14
C GLN A 148 -12.55 15.53 -1.34
N LEU A 149 -11.74 16.60 -1.46
CA LEU A 149 -11.80 17.49 -2.62
C LEU A 149 -11.43 16.75 -3.91
N LEU A 150 -10.37 15.92 -3.88
CA LEU A 150 -9.97 15.06 -5.01
C LEU A 150 -11.08 14.09 -5.42
N LEU A 151 -11.68 13.40 -4.45
CA LEU A 151 -12.78 12.47 -4.72
C LEU A 151 -14.00 13.18 -5.31
N SER A 152 -14.35 14.35 -4.77
CA SER A 152 -15.46 15.17 -5.28
C SER A 152 -15.21 15.67 -6.72
N PHE A 153 -13.96 15.98 -7.04
CA PHE A 153 -13.54 16.39 -8.38
C PHE A 153 -13.68 15.23 -9.37
N MET A 154 -13.17 14.04 -9.01
CA MET A 154 -13.27 12.85 -9.86
C MET A 154 -14.71 12.40 -10.08
N GLU A 155 -15.56 12.50 -9.06
CA GLU A 155 -16.98 12.19 -9.18
C GLU A 155 -17.70 13.13 -10.16
N LYS A 156 -17.42 14.44 -10.11
CA LYS A 156 -17.95 15.40 -11.09
C LYS A 156 -17.47 15.09 -12.50
N LYS A 157 -16.19 14.75 -12.65
CA LYS A 157 -15.60 14.37 -13.95
C LYS A 157 -16.28 13.12 -14.51
N ARG A 158 -16.50 12.09 -13.68
CA ARG A 158 -17.24 10.88 -14.06
C ARG A 158 -18.61 11.20 -14.63
N GLN A 159 -19.39 12.02 -13.93
CA GLN A 159 -20.73 12.41 -14.35
C GLN A 159 -20.74 13.21 -15.67
N ILE A 160 -19.68 13.98 -15.96
CA ILE A 160 -19.53 14.69 -17.24
C ILE A 160 -19.25 13.69 -18.36
N GLU A 161 -18.29 12.77 -18.18
CA GLU A 161 -17.95 11.75 -19.17
C GLU A 161 -19.13 10.82 -19.48
N GLU A 162 -19.93 10.45 -18.47
CA GLU A 162 -21.16 9.66 -18.65
C GLU A 162 -22.18 10.41 -19.50
N LYS A 163 -22.43 11.70 -19.21
CA LYS A 163 -23.35 12.54 -19.99
C LYS A 163 -22.88 12.75 -21.43
N GLU A 164 -21.57 12.86 -21.65
CA GLU A 164 -21.00 12.97 -23.00
C GLU A 164 -21.17 11.67 -23.78
N LYS A 165 -20.91 10.51 -23.16
CA LYS A 165 -21.16 9.19 -23.76
C LYS A 165 -22.64 8.97 -24.08
N GLU A 166 -23.56 9.42 -23.22
CA GLU A 166 -25.00 9.37 -23.49
C GLU A 166 -25.39 10.26 -24.67
N LYS A 167 -24.86 11.47 -24.76
CA LYS A 167 -25.08 12.37 -25.91
C LYS A 167 -24.53 11.80 -27.22
N GLU A 168 -23.34 11.20 -27.20
CA GLU A 168 -22.76 10.55 -28.38
C GLU A 168 -23.63 9.37 -28.84
N LYS A 169 -24.14 8.54 -27.92
CA LYS A 169 -25.07 7.46 -28.25
C LYS A 169 -26.36 7.98 -28.88
N LEU A 170 -26.96 9.03 -28.31
CA LEU A 170 -28.16 9.68 -28.85
C LEU A 170 -27.90 10.27 -30.25
N SER A 171 -26.74 10.90 -30.47
CA SER A 171 -26.38 11.47 -31.77
C SER A 171 -26.09 10.41 -32.86
N ASN A 172 -25.63 9.22 -32.47
CA ASN A 172 -25.38 8.10 -33.39
C ASN A 172 -26.67 7.31 -33.70
N GLU A 173 -27.68 7.36 -32.82
CA GLU A 173 -29.02 6.80 -33.08
C GLU A 173 -29.91 7.73 -33.93
N GLU A 174 -29.60 9.03 -34.00
CA GLU A 174 -30.34 10.04 -34.78
C GLU A 174 -29.93 10.14 -36.27
N LEU A 175 -29.09 9.24 -36.80
CA LEU A 175 -28.79 9.15 -38.24
C LEU A 175 -29.78 8.19 -38.95
N PRO A 176 -30.77 8.69 -39.72
CA PRO A 176 -31.65 7.82 -40.50
C PRO A 176 -30.91 7.34 -41.75
N ALA A 177 -31.17 6.08 -42.11
CA ALA A 177 -30.77 5.46 -43.35
C ALA A 177 -31.13 6.32 -44.57
N LEU A 178 -30.13 6.95 -45.19
CA LEU A 178 -30.21 7.54 -46.52
C LEU A 178 -28.96 7.17 -47.32
N SER A 179 -29.02 6.02 -47.96
CA SER A 179 -28.30 5.73 -49.22
C SER A 179 -28.79 4.39 -49.77
N ALA A 180 -29.95 4.41 -50.41
CA ALA A 180 -30.24 3.50 -51.50
C ALA A 180 -29.74 4.15 -52.79
N ASN A 181 -28.79 3.52 -53.48
CA ASN A 181 -28.82 3.46 -54.93
C ASN A 181 -28.03 2.26 -55.43
N ALA A 182 -28.78 1.40 -56.13
CA ALA A 182 -28.30 0.19 -56.77
C ALA A 182 -27.44 0.50 -57.99
N THR A 183 -26.49 -0.38 -58.29
CA THR A 183 -26.07 -0.69 -59.66
C THR A 183 -25.72 -2.18 -59.72
N PRO A 184 -26.19 -2.93 -60.74
CA PRO A 184 -26.01 -4.37 -60.79
C PRO A 184 -24.73 -4.73 -61.57
N ALA A 185 -23.94 -5.69 -61.09
CA ALA A 185 -22.94 -6.35 -61.91
C ALA A 185 -22.51 -7.73 -61.37
N VAL A 186 -22.90 -8.73 -62.15
CA VAL A 186 -22.14 -9.94 -62.52
C VAL A 186 -22.03 -11.08 -61.48
N ALA A 187 -22.85 -12.10 -61.77
CA ALA A 187 -22.70 -13.46 -61.30
C ALA A 187 -21.34 -14.06 -61.69
N SER A 188 -20.66 -14.67 -60.73
CA SER A 188 -19.68 -15.72 -60.98
C SER A 188 -20.10 -16.98 -60.20
N GLN A 189 -20.57 -17.96 -60.97
CA GLN A 189 -20.79 -19.32 -60.50
C GLN A 189 -19.43 -20.01 -60.36
N VAL A 190 -19.09 -20.53 -59.19
CA VAL A 190 -18.22 -21.71 -59.09
C VAL A 190 -18.75 -22.69 -58.04
N ALA A 191 -19.23 -23.80 -58.58
CA ALA A 191 -19.41 -25.15 -58.07
C ALA A 191 -19.37 -25.43 -56.56
N LYS A 192 -20.52 -25.92 -56.09
CA LYS A 192 -20.71 -26.80 -54.93
C LYS A 192 -19.89 -28.08 -55.08
N ASN A 193 -19.12 -28.44 -54.05
CA ASN A 193 -18.80 -29.83 -53.76
C ASN A 193 -19.45 -30.23 -52.43
N LYS A 194 -20.55 -31.00 -52.54
CA LYS A 194 -21.15 -31.75 -51.43
C LYS A 194 -20.43 -33.09 -51.31
N ARG A 195 -19.96 -33.43 -50.12
CA ARG A 195 -19.90 -34.83 -49.67
C ARG A 195 -20.65 -34.97 -48.34
N LYS A 196 -21.61 -35.91 -48.37
CA LYS A 196 -22.52 -36.31 -47.30
C LYS A 196 -21.85 -37.29 -46.33
N GLN A 197 -22.54 -37.47 -45.20
CA GLN A 197 -22.53 -38.58 -44.22
C GLN A 197 -21.63 -38.31 -43.01
N SER A 198 -22.07 -38.49 -41.75
CA SER A 198 -23.18 -39.30 -41.23
C SER A 198 -23.71 -38.71 -39.91
N ARG A 199 -25.01 -38.85 -39.68
CA ARG A 199 -25.65 -38.65 -38.37
C ARG A 199 -25.42 -39.92 -37.55
N SER A 200 -24.70 -39.83 -36.45
CA SER A 200 -24.83 -40.76 -35.34
C SER A 200 -25.44 -40.00 -34.16
N SER A 201 -26.63 -40.44 -33.77
CA SER A 201 -27.38 -39.96 -32.61
C SER A 201 -26.72 -40.51 -31.34
N ALA A 202 -26.12 -39.63 -30.54
CA ALA A 202 -25.73 -39.92 -29.17
C ALA A 202 -26.44 -38.93 -28.22
N LYS A 203 -26.97 -39.49 -27.15
CA LYS A 203 -27.93 -38.93 -26.19
C LYS A 203 -27.48 -37.58 -25.61
N ILE A 204 -28.38 -36.61 -25.65
CA ILE A 204 -28.32 -35.37 -24.86
C ILE A 204 -28.42 -35.77 -23.39
N ALA A 205 -27.29 -35.74 -22.68
CA ALA A 205 -27.29 -35.63 -21.24
C ALA A 205 -27.75 -34.21 -20.89
N LYS A 206 -28.76 -34.08 -20.03
CA LYS A 206 -29.18 -32.81 -19.44
C LYS A 206 -27.98 -32.27 -18.64
N SER A 207 -27.25 -31.32 -19.22
CA SER A 207 -26.42 -30.39 -18.44
C SER A 207 -27.38 -29.62 -17.55
N GLY A 208 -27.26 -29.75 -16.23
CA GLY A 208 -27.92 -28.84 -15.31
C GLY A 208 -27.53 -27.40 -15.65
N ASN A 209 -28.48 -26.49 -15.56
CA ASN A 209 -28.18 -25.06 -15.54
C ASN A 209 -27.31 -24.82 -14.30
N VAL A 210 -25.99 -24.79 -14.46
CA VAL A 210 -25.10 -24.16 -13.49
C VAL A 210 -25.42 -22.68 -13.57
N ALA A 211 -25.90 -22.09 -12.47
CA ALA A 211 -26.13 -20.66 -12.41
C ALA A 211 -24.77 -19.98 -12.59
N HIS A 212 -24.58 -19.35 -13.75
CA HIS A 212 -23.38 -18.58 -14.06
C HIS A 212 -23.35 -17.34 -13.17
N ILE A 213 -22.56 -17.37 -12.11
CA ILE A 213 -22.23 -16.18 -11.33
C ILE A 213 -20.99 -15.57 -12.01
N PRO A 214 -21.13 -14.45 -12.75
CA PRO A 214 -19.96 -13.76 -13.31
C PRO A 214 -19.07 -13.25 -12.17
N ASP A 215 -17.77 -13.13 -12.42
CA ASP A 215 -16.89 -12.38 -11.51
C ASP A 215 -17.45 -10.97 -11.30
N ARG A 216 -17.15 -10.38 -10.13
CA ARG A 216 -17.49 -8.97 -9.85
C ARG A 216 -17.16 -8.11 -11.07
N PRO A 217 -18.11 -7.32 -11.59
CA PRO A 217 -17.85 -6.49 -12.76
C PRO A 217 -16.66 -5.57 -12.48
N LEU A 218 -15.68 -5.58 -13.39
CA LEU A 218 -14.51 -4.70 -13.31
C LEU A 218 -14.98 -3.25 -13.20
N GLU A 219 -14.48 -2.54 -12.19
CA GLU A 219 -14.80 -1.13 -11.99
C GLU A 219 -14.34 -0.33 -13.21
N ILE A 220 -15.26 0.45 -13.78
CA ILE A 220 -14.93 1.37 -14.87
C ILE A 220 -14.26 2.59 -14.25
N LEU A 221 -12.94 2.67 -14.43
CA LEU A 221 -12.15 3.78 -13.93
C LEU A 221 -12.29 5.00 -14.86
N VAL A 222 -12.40 6.17 -14.23
CA VAL A 222 -12.42 7.47 -14.91
C VAL A 222 -11.02 7.78 -15.45
N SER A 223 -10.95 8.43 -16.61
CA SER A 223 -9.68 8.84 -17.20
C SER A 223 -8.90 9.78 -16.27
N GLY A 224 -7.64 9.47 -16.01
CA GLY A 224 -6.76 10.23 -15.12
C GLY A 224 -6.93 9.93 -13.63
N SER A 225 -7.59 8.82 -13.28
CA SER A 225 -7.78 8.35 -11.90
C SER A 225 -6.49 8.14 -11.09
N GLU A 226 -5.36 7.97 -11.76
CA GLU A 226 -4.02 7.93 -11.17
C GLU A 226 -3.70 9.20 -10.38
N SER A 227 -4.27 10.33 -10.78
CA SER A 227 -4.02 11.63 -10.13
C SER A 227 -4.44 11.66 -8.66
N VAL A 228 -5.44 10.87 -8.27
CA VAL A 228 -5.99 10.86 -6.90
C VAL A 228 -4.95 10.39 -5.91
N ILE A 229 -4.47 9.15 -6.06
CA ILE A 229 -3.49 8.58 -5.14
C ILE A 229 -2.14 9.31 -5.25
N ALA A 230 -1.77 9.75 -6.45
CA ALA A 230 -0.52 10.48 -6.68
C ALA A 230 -0.46 11.81 -5.93
N ILE A 231 -1.55 12.60 -5.94
CA ILE A 231 -1.62 13.83 -5.16
C ILE A 231 -1.76 13.51 -3.68
N SER A 232 -2.62 12.56 -3.31
CA SER A 232 -2.86 12.18 -1.91
C SER A 232 -1.55 11.79 -1.20
N GLN A 233 -0.72 10.97 -1.84
CA GLN A 233 0.62 10.60 -1.38
C GLN A 233 1.58 11.79 -1.31
N ALA A 234 1.67 12.58 -2.39
CA ALA A 234 2.61 13.70 -2.44
C ALA A 234 2.26 14.79 -1.40
N VAL A 235 0.98 15.01 -1.13
CA VAL A 235 0.50 15.94 -0.09
C VAL A 235 0.90 15.43 1.30
N CYS A 236 0.67 14.15 1.61
CA CYS A 236 1.07 13.54 2.87
C CYS A 236 2.59 13.65 3.10
N LEU A 237 3.37 13.35 2.06
CA LEU A 237 4.82 13.50 2.09
C LEU A 237 5.23 14.97 2.32
N SER A 238 4.61 15.90 1.61
CA SER A 238 4.90 17.33 1.76
C SER A 238 4.56 17.87 3.16
N ALA A 239 3.49 17.36 3.78
CA ALA A 239 3.07 17.69 5.13
C ALA A 239 4.07 17.18 6.16
N ALA A 240 4.54 15.94 6.03
CA ALA A 240 5.57 15.37 6.89
C ALA A 240 6.87 16.19 6.82
N ILE A 241 7.39 16.45 5.61
CA ILE A 241 8.65 17.17 5.39
C ILE A 241 8.55 18.62 5.89
N SER A 242 7.46 19.33 5.56
CA SER A 242 7.30 20.74 5.96
C SER A 242 7.21 20.93 7.47
N ASN A 243 6.83 19.89 8.21
CA ASN A 243 6.72 19.89 9.66
C ASN A 243 7.84 19.10 10.35
N ASN A 244 8.87 18.70 9.60
CA ASN A 244 10.03 17.95 10.12
C ASN A 244 9.65 16.65 10.86
N TYR A 245 8.59 15.98 10.40
CA TYR A 245 8.19 14.66 10.87
C TYR A 245 8.81 13.58 10.00
N ARG A 246 9.20 12.45 10.60
CA ARG A 246 9.42 11.24 9.80
C ARG A 246 8.09 10.83 9.15
N ILE A 247 8.13 10.33 7.92
CA ILE A 247 6.91 10.10 7.12
C ILE A 247 5.96 9.14 7.85
N TYR A 248 6.46 8.02 8.36
CA TYR A 248 5.65 7.07 9.14
C TYR A 248 5.04 7.69 10.41
N GLN A 249 5.72 8.67 11.04
CA GLN A 249 5.19 9.37 12.21
C GLN A 249 4.02 10.27 11.82
N HIS A 250 4.17 11.01 10.72
CA HIS A 250 3.09 11.83 10.18
C HIS A 250 1.87 10.96 9.81
N VAL A 251 2.08 9.84 9.12
CA VAL A 251 0.99 8.90 8.79
C VAL A 251 0.30 8.40 10.05
N ALA A 252 1.04 7.98 11.09
CA ALA A 252 0.43 7.55 12.35
C ALA A 252 -0.39 8.67 13.02
N ASN A 253 0.08 9.91 12.98
CA ASN A 253 -0.64 11.07 13.53
C ASN A 253 -1.95 11.36 12.79
N LEU A 254 -2.07 10.99 11.50
CA LEU A 254 -3.35 11.07 10.77
C LEU A 254 -4.37 10.04 11.27
N ILE A 255 -3.91 8.96 11.90
CA ILE A 255 -4.76 7.84 12.35
C ILE A 255 -5.14 8.04 13.81
N HIS A 256 -4.13 8.29 14.64
CA HIS A 256 -4.23 8.49 16.08
C HIS A 256 -3.40 9.73 16.43
N PRO A 257 -4.03 10.87 16.72
CA PRO A 257 -3.28 12.04 17.19
C PRO A 257 -2.47 11.70 18.44
N ASN A 258 -1.20 12.13 18.49
CA ASN A 258 -0.28 11.94 19.63
C ASN A 258 0.15 10.48 19.88
N VAL A 259 0.42 9.69 18.83
CA VAL A 259 1.02 8.36 19.00
C VAL A 259 2.39 8.47 19.67
N SER A 260 2.54 7.86 20.86
CA SER A 260 3.85 7.72 21.48
C SER A 260 4.75 6.82 20.63
N ALA A 261 6.03 7.17 20.51
CA ALA A 261 7.02 6.43 19.73
C ALA A 261 7.12 4.94 20.10
N ARG A 262 6.72 4.57 21.34
CA ARG A 262 6.66 3.18 21.82
C ARG A 262 5.67 2.28 21.07
N HIS A 263 4.77 2.87 20.29
CA HIS A 263 3.75 2.12 19.55
C HIS A 263 4.16 1.78 18.12
N TYR A 264 5.25 2.35 17.59
CA TYR A 264 5.70 2.02 16.24
C TYR A 264 6.22 0.60 16.16
N ARG A 265 5.84 -0.08 15.09
CA ARG A 265 6.18 -1.48 14.82
C ARG A 265 6.49 -1.62 13.34
N ILE A 266 7.58 -2.31 13.01
CA ILE A 266 7.87 -2.63 11.61
C ILE A 266 7.08 -3.87 11.20
N PRO A 267 6.27 -3.79 10.13
CA PRO A 267 5.49 -4.94 9.69
C PRO A 267 6.39 -6.14 9.35
N LEU A 268 5.88 -7.35 9.59
CA LEU A 268 6.61 -8.55 9.21
C LEU A 268 6.68 -8.64 7.68
N PRO A 269 7.88 -8.76 7.09
CA PRO A 269 8.01 -8.83 5.64
C PRO A 269 7.51 -10.18 5.15
N MET A 270 6.61 -10.16 4.17
CA MET A 270 6.23 -11.33 3.36
C MET A 270 6.97 -11.23 2.03
N ILE A 271 8.02 -12.03 1.87
CA ILE A 271 8.89 -12.01 0.69
C ILE A 271 8.61 -13.22 -0.19
N THR A 272 8.23 -12.97 -1.44
CA THR A 272 7.99 -14.02 -2.43
C THR A 272 9.33 -14.59 -2.93
N ILE A 273 9.55 -15.88 -2.71
CA ILE A 273 10.76 -16.59 -3.18
C ILE A 273 10.52 -17.21 -4.56
N LEU A 274 9.34 -17.79 -4.77
CA LEU A 274 8.94 -18.41 -6.02
C LEU A 274 7.58 -17.88 -6.49
N HIS A 275 7.45 -17.73 -7.80
CA HIS A 275 6.18 -17.44 -8.46
C HIS A 275 5.77 -18.65 -9.32
N GLY A 276 4.49 -19.02 -9.25
CA GLY A 276 3.86 -20.12 -9.98
C GLY A 276 2.50 -19.72 -10.54
N GLY A 277 1.61 -20.69 -10.72
CA GLY A 277 0.23 -20.43 -11.18
C GLY A 277 0.05 -20.48 -12.70
N LYS A 278 -1.19 -20.28 -13.16
CA LYS A 278 -1.65 -20.52 -14.56
C LYS A 278 -0.91 -19.72 -15.65
N GLY A 279 -0.13 -18.70 -15.29
CA GLY A 279 0.68 -17.89 -16.20
C GLY A 279 2.17 -18.26 -16.25
N VAL A 280 2.61 -19.19 -15.40
CA VAL A 280 4.02 -19.60 -15.30
C VAL A 280 4.22 -20.94 -16.02
N ALA A 281 5.42 -21.16 -16.56
CA ALA A 281 5.77 -22.45 -17.14
C ALA A 281 5.59 -23.59 -16.12
N GLY A 282 5.31 -24.80 -16.60
CA GLY A 282 5.00 -25.95 -15.74
C GLY A 282 3.52 -26.32 -15.79
N LYS A 283 3.10 -27.16 -14.85
CA LYS A 283 1.72 -27.69 -14.77
C LYS A 283 0.98 -27.26 -13.53
N GLN A 284 1.66 -26.68 -12.55
CA GLN A 284 1.05 -26.24 -11.31
C GLN A 284 0.35 -24.89 -11.50
N ASN A 285 -0.94 -24.85 -11.18
CA ASN A 285 -1.77 -23.65 -11.31
C ASN A 285 -2.27 -23.09 -9.97
N LEU A 286 -2.32 -23.92 -8.91
CA LEU A 286 -2.86 -23.58 -7.59
C LEU A 286 -2.22 -22.36 -6.85
N ILE A 287 -0.92 -22.38 -6.59
CA ILE A 287 -0.20 -21.36 -5.82
C ILE A 287 0.48 -20.39 -6.78
N LYS A 288 0.14 -19.11 -6.69
CA LYS A 288 0.74 -18.02 -7.46
C LYS A 288 2.04 -17.53 -6.81
N GLU A 289 2.05 -17.36 -5.48
CA GLU A 289 3.24 -16.86 -4.76
C GLU A 289 3.57 -17.76 -3.58
N PHE A 290 4.85 -18.13 -3.46
CA PHE A 290 5.41 -18.87 -2.34
C PHE A 290 6.31 -17.94 -1.54
N MET A 291 5.86 -17.54 -0.36
CA MET A 291 6.51 -16.52 0.46
C MET A 291 7.17 -17.11 1.71
N VAL A 292 8.21 -16.42 2.17
CA VAL A 292 8.84 -16.64 3.48
C VAL A 292 8.56 -15.46 4.38
N VAL A 293 8.28 -15.75 5.65
CA VAL A 293 8.02 -14.76 6.71
C VAL A 293 8.96 -15.09 7.88
N PRO A 294 9.75 -14.13 8.39
CA PRO A 294 10.65 -14.39 9.50
C PRO A 294 9.87 -14.65 10.80
N GLY A 295 10.41 -15.50 11.66
CA GLY A 295 9.87 -15.71 13.00
C GLY A 295 9.94 -14.46 13.85
N ILE A 296 8.93 -14.24 14.69
CA ILE A 296 8.78 -13.08 15.56
C ILE A 296 9.95 -12.78 16.49
N ASN A 297 10.60 -13.84 16.98
CA ASN A 297 11.70 -13.73 17.92
C ASN A 297 13.05 -13.55 17.22
N MET A 298 13.07 -13.48 15.88
CA MET A 298 14.28 -13.24 15.12
C MET A 298 14.54 -11.73 15.04
N PRO A 299 15.78 -11.26 15.34
CA PRO A 299 16.15 -9.88 15.09
C PRO A 299 15.88 -9.48 13.64
N PHE A 300 15.29 -8.31 13.41
CA PHE A 300 14.75 -7.92 12.11
C PHE A 300 15.79 -8.00 10.98
N GLU A 301 16.97 -7.40 11.19
CA GLU A 301 18.06 -7.43 10.20
C GLU A 301 18.52 -8.86 9.88
N LYS A 302 18.58 -9.73 10.89
CA LYS A 302 18.92 -11.14 10.73
C LYS A 302 17.84 -11.88 9.94
N GLY A 303 16.56 -11.57 10.17
CA GLY A 303 15.44 -12.10 9.41
C GLY A 303 15.57 -11.84 7.91
N LEU A 304 15.79 -10.58 7.54
CA LEU A 304 16.00 -10.19 6.13
C LEU A 304 17.25 -10.83 5.52
N GLN A 305 18.35 -10.88 6.27
CA GLN A 305 19.57 -11.54 5.82
C GLN A 305 19.35 -13.04 5.52
N GLN A 306 18.64 -13.74 6.41
CA GLN A 306 18.36 -15.15 6.23
C GLN A 306 17.41 -15.41 5.05
N ILE A 307 16.43 -14.54 4.81
CA ILE A 307 15.57 -14.60 3.62
C ILE A 307 16.41 -14.43 2.33
N ALA A 308 17.37 -13.50 2.31
CA ALA A 308 18.29 -13.34 1.19
C ALA A 308 19.12 -14.61 0.93
N ASN A 309 19.63 -15.24 2.00
CA ASN A 309 20.37 -16.51 1.90
C ASN A 309 19.49 -17.66 1.38
N ILE A 310 18.24 -17.75 1.84
CA ILE A 310 17.25 -18.72 1.35
C ILE A 310 17.01 -18.51 -0.15
N ASN A 311 16.75 -17.27 -0.59
CA ASN A 311 16.54 -16.97 -2.00
C ASN A 311 17.76 -17.35 -2.86
N SER A 312 18.97 -17.01 -2.41
CA SER A 312 20.23 -17.38 -3.09
C SER A 312 20.39 -18.90 -3.21
N HIS A 313 20.08 -19.64 -2.15
CA HIS A 313 20.11 -21.10 -2.16
C HIS A 313 19.09 -21.67 -3.16
N VAL A 314 17.84 -21.21 -3.12
CA VAL A 314 16.80 -21.62 -4.08
C VAL A 314 17.22 -21.34 -5.51
N SER A 315 17.71 -20.13 -5.80
CA SER A 315 18.21 -19.74 -7.13
C SER A 315 19.33 -20.68 -7.63
N LYS A 316 20.28 -21.04 -6.76
CA LYS A 316 21.36 -21.98 -7.08
C LYS A 316 20.82 -23.38 -7.38
N THR A 317 19.90 -23.88 -6.56
CA THR A 317 19.29 -25.20 -6.73
C THR A 317 18.48 -25.27 -8.02
N LEU A 318 17.68 -24.26 -8.32
CA LEU A 318 16.93 -24.15 -9.57
C LEU A 318 17.87 -24.10 -10.77
N SER A 319 18.92 -23.28 -10.71
CA SER A 319 19.89 -23.15 -11.81
C SER A 319 20.60 -24.47 -12.11
N SER A 320 20.86 -25.28 -11.07
CA SER A 320 21.48 -26.59 -11.22
C SER A 320 20.52 -27.61 -11.85
N LYS A 321 19.22 -27.51 -11.58
CA LYS A 321 18.18 -28.42 -12.09
C LYS A 321 17.70 -28.07 -13.50
N PHE A 322 17.55 -26.78 -13.80
CA PHE A 322 16.87 -26.30 -15.01
C PHE A 322 17.75 -25.40 -15.90
N GLY A 323 19.02 -25.17 -15.52
CA GLY A 323 19.96 -24.33 -16.25
C GLY A 323 19.90 -22.86 -15.87
N ALA A 324 20.74 -22.02 -16.48
CA ALA A 324 20.89 -20.62 -16.07
C ALA A 324 19.64 -19.75 -16.31
N ALA A 325 18.75 -20.14 -17.23
CA ALA A 325 17.58 -19.35 -17.61
C ALA A 325 16.54 -19.19 -16.48
N VAL A 326 16.46 -20.13 -15.53
CA VAL A 326 15.54 -20.01 -14.39
C VAL A 326 15.97 -18.95 -13.37
N LYS A 327 17.09 -18.25 -13.60
CA LYS A 327 17.47 -17.05 -12.84
C LYS A 327 16.76 -15.79 -13.30
N TYR A 328 16.09 -15.81 -14.46
CA TYR A 328 15.23 -14.69 -14.84
C TYR A 328 14.09 -14.56 -13.84
N VAL A 329 13.75 -13.32 -13.54
CA VAL A 329 12.70 -12.96 -12.60
C VAL A 329 11.54 -12.30 -13.31
N ASN A 330 10.33 -12.43 -12.78
CA ASN A 330 9.18 -11.68 -13.26
C ASN A 330 9.20 -10.21 -12.78
N GLU A 331 8.15 -9.47 -13.10
CA GLU A 331 7.88 -8.10 -12.65
C GLU A 331 7.91 -7.91 -11.12
N ASN A 332 7.71 -8.98 -10.35
CA ASN A 332 7.81 -8.98 -8.89
C ASN A 332 9.22 -9.24 -8.38
N GLY A 333 10.23 -9.32 -9.25
CA GLY A 333 11.58 -9.68 -8.85
C GLY A 333 11.67 -11.11 -8.27
N THR A 334 10.80 -12.01 -8.71
CA THR A 334 10.66 -13.38 -8.18
C THR A 334 11.07 -14.43 -9.22
N LEU A 335 11.64 -15.55 -8.78
CA LEU A 335 12.00 -16.69 -9.63
C LEU A 335 10.76 -17.48 -10.06
N CYS A 336 10.69 -17.86 -11.34
CA CYS A 336 9.53 -18.56 -11.94
C CYS A 336 9.91 -19.96 -12.47
N PRO A 337 10.18 -20.95 -11.60
CA PRO A 337 10.57 -22.29 -12.05
C PRO A 337 9.39 -23.08 -12.65
N PRO A 338 9.64 -24.02 -13.57
CA PRO A 338 8.60 -24.89 -14.11
C PRO A 338 8.21 -25.96 -13.10
N LEU A 339 7.20 -25.68 -12.27
CA LEU A 339 6.68 -26.61 -11.27
C LEU A 339 5.52 -27.43 -11.84
N ASP A 340 5.55 -28.74 -11.63
CA ASP A 340 4.48 -29.65 -12.04
C ASP A 340 3.40 -29.79 -10.97
N GLN A 341 3.76 -29.61 -9.70
CA GLN A 341 2.87 -29.83 -8.55
C GLN A 341 3.03 -28.74 -7.48
N PRO A 342 1.95 -28.33 -6.78
CA PRO A 342 1.97 -27.26 -5.77
C PRO A 342 3.02 -27.46 -4.67
N TYR A 343 3.19 -28.70 -4.20
CA TYR A 343 4.10 -28.99 -3.09
C TYR A 343 5.58 -28.80 -3.44
N GLN A 344 5.97 -28.87 -4.72
CA GLN A 344 7.38 -28.79 -5.11
C GLN A 344 8.02 -27.45 -4.75
N GLY A 345 7.26 -26.34 -4.86
CA GLY A 345 7.74 -25.02 -4.48
C GLY A 345 7.93 -24.90 -2.97
N LEU A 346 6.99 -25.43 -2.18
CA LEU A 346 7.07 -25.46 -0.71
C LEU A 346 8.26 -26.31 -0.24
N ASP A 347 8.42 -27.51 -0.80
CA ASP A 347 9.51 -28.43 -0.44
C ASP A 347 10.88 -27.80 -0.74
N LEU A 348 11.00 -27.08 -1.86
CA LEU A 348 12.24 -26.39 -2.25
C LEU A 348 12.61 -25.26 -1.28
N ILE A 349 11.63 -24.47 -0.83
CA ILE A 349 11.87 -23.41 0.15
C ILE A 349 12.22 -24.02 1.52
N ILE A 350 11.55 -25.08 1.94
CA ILE A 350 11.85 -25.79 3.19
C ILE A 350 13.27 -26.38 3.17
N GLU A 351 13.68 -26.99 2.06
CA GLU A 351 15.06 -27.47 1.86
C GLU A 351 16.06 -26.32 2.03
N ALA A 352 15.78 -25.16 1.43
CA ALA A 352 16.63 -23.98 1.54
C ALA A 352 16.70 -23.41 2.96
N ILE A 353 15.59 -23.39 3.70
CA ILE A 353 15.54 -23.00 5.12
C ILE A 353 16.44 -23.92 5.95
N HIS A 354 16.31 -25.23 5.79
CA HIS A 354 17.15 -26.20 6.50
C HIS A 354 18.63 -26.07 6.13
N ALA A 355 18.94 -25.77 4.87
CA ALA A 355 20.31 -25.54 4.42
C ALA A 355 20.98 -24.32 5.09
N GLN A 356 20.20 -23.37 5.62
CA GLN A 356 20.70 -22.25 6.44
C GLN A 356 20.82 -22.59 7.93
N GLY A 357 20.54 -23.84 8.33
CA GLY A 357 20.53 -24.26 9.73
C GLY A 357 19.35 -23.70 10.54
N LEU A 358 18.28 -23.30 9.87
CA LEU A 358 17.08 -22.71 10.48
C LEU A 358 15.97 -23.76 10.61
N THR A 359 15.10 -23.56 11.60
CA THR A 359 13.94 -24.41 11.87
C THR A 359 12.68 -23.78 11.29
N VAL A 360 12.03 -24.50 10.38
CA VAL A 360 10.68 -24.17 9.89
C VAL A 360 9.69 -24.17 11.07
N ASN A 361 8.67 -23.30 11.08
CA ASN A 361 7.71 -23.11 12.19
C ASN A 361 8.26 -22.44 13.46
N LYS A 362 9.51 -21.96 13.42
CA LYS A 362 10.11 -21.26 14.55
C LYS A 362 10.91 -20.06 14.08
N ASP A 363 11.93 -20.33 13.28
CA ASP A 363 12.84 -19.32 12.77
C ASP A 363 12.29 -18.69 11.48
N MET A 364 11.66 -19.51 10.64
CA MET A 364 11.01 -19.10 9.39
C MET A 364 9.64 -19.76 9.25
N HIS A 365 8.69 -19.00 8.73
CA HIS A 365 7.35 -19.44 8.36
C HIS A 365 7.14 -19.25 6.86
N LEU A 366 6.11 -19.89 6.33
CA LEU A 366 5.69 -19.77 4.95
C LEU A 366 4.37 -18.99 4.88
N ALA A 367 4.15 -18.31 3.77
CA ALA A 367 2.84 -17.82 3.38
C ALA A 367 2.63 -18.12 1.89
N ILE A 368 1.38 -18.23 1.47
CA ILE A 368 1.06 -18.47 0.06
C ILE A 368 -0.02 -17.52 -0.45
N ASN A 369 0.12 -17.09 -1.69
CA ASN A 369 -0.98 -16.48 -2.44
C ASN A 369 -1.50 -17.51 -3.43
N ILE A 370 -2.75 -17.93 -3.28
CA ILE A 370 -3.41 -18.86 -4.19
C ILE A 370 -3.97 -18.08 -5.38
N ALA A 371 -4.57 -16.90 -5.16
CA ALA A 371 -5.23 -16.11 -6.21
C ALA A 371 -6.24 -16.96 -7.00
N ALA A 372 -7.16 -17.63 -6.29
CA ALA A 372 -8.02 -18.69 -6.85
C ALA A 372 -8.86 -18.28 -8.08
N HIS A 373 -9.18 -17.00 -8.19
CA HIS A 373 -9.88 -16.42 -9.32
C HIS A 373 -9.10 -16.58 -10.65
N GLU A 374 -7.77 -16.65 -10.63
CA GLU A 374 -6.95 -16.72 -11.85
C GLU A 374 -6.99 -18.08 -12.57
N PHE A 375 -7.29 -19.16 -11.84
CA PHE A 375 -7.33 -20.52 -12.39
C PHE A 375 -8.70 -21.19 -12.31
N PHE A 376 -9.74 -20.41 -12.00
CA PHE A 376 -11.12 -20.83 -12.17
C PHE A 376 -11.53 -20.76 -13.64
N ASP A 377 -12.23 -21.78 -14.12
CA ASP A 377 -12.82 -21.85 -15.46
C ASP A 377 -14.33 -21.67 -15.31
N HIS A 378 -14.82 -20.55 -15.80
CA HIS A 378 -16.24 -20.16 -15.72
C HIS A 378 -17.16 -21.07 -16.52
N ASP A 379 -16.69 -21.59 -17.66
CA ASP A 379 -17.50 -22.50 -18.49
C ASP A 379 -17.70 -23.85 -17.81
N LYS A 380 -16.68 -24.32 -17.08
CA LYS A 380 -16.72 -25.59 -16.34
C LYS A 380 -17.24 -25.43 -14.91
N GLY A 381 -17.24 -24.23 -14.36
CA GLY A 381 -17.51 -23.96 -12.96
C GLY A 381 -16.51 -24.65 -12.02
N LYS A 382 -15.24 -24.75 -12.41
CA LYS A 382 -14.22 -25.53 -11.69
C LYS A 382 -12.86 -24.85 -11.70
N TYR A 383 -12.06 -25.15 -10.68
CA TYR A 383 -10.67 -24.75 -10.56
C TYR A 383 -9.74 -25.76 -11.26
N GLU A 384 -8.84 -25.29 -12.10
CA GLU A 384 -7.76 -26.10 -12.67
C GLU A 384 -6.52 -26.03 -11.77
N VAL A 385 -6.43 -26.89 -10.75
CA VAL A 385 -5.35 -26.80 -9.72
C VAL A 385 -3.97 -27.19 -10.27
N THR A 386 -3.96 -28.12 -11.23
CA THR A 386 -2.82 -28.44 -12.08
C THR A 386 -3.37 -28.70 -13.49
N GLU A 387 -2.53 -28.60 -14.52
CA GLU A 387 -2.93 -28.84 -15.91
C GLU A 387 -3.80 -30.09 -16.04
N SER A 388 -4.99 -29.94 -16.63
CA SER A 388 -5.99 -31.00 -16.81
C SER A 388 -6.55 -31.64 -15.52
N THR A 389 -6.27 -31.10 -14.34
CA THR A 389 -6.80 -31.57 -13.05
C THR A 389 -7.76 -30.55 -12.48
N TRP A 390 -9.04 -30.92 -12.47
CA TRP A 390 -10.14 -30.03 -12.15
C TRP A 390 -10.73 -30.34 -10.77
N LYS A 391 -11.08 -29.30 -10.02
CA LYS A 391 -11.73 -29.38 -8.70
C LYS A 391 -12.94 -28.47 -8.66
N SER A 392 -14.08 -28.96 -8.16
CA SER A 392 -15.20 -28.07 -7.81
C SER A 392 -14.88 -27.24 -6.57
N SER A 393 -15.68 -26.20 -6.29
CA SER A 393 -15.59 -25.40 -5.08
C SER A 393 -15.62 -26.26 -3.81
N GLU A 394 -16.50 -27.27 -3.76
CA GLU A 394 -16.62 -28.20 -2.63
C GLU A 394 -15.38 -29.10 -2.49
N GLU A 395 -14.76 -29.50 -3.60
CA GLU A 395 -13.53 -30.30 -3.60
C GLU A 395 -12.29 -29.48 -3.23
N MET A 396 -12.31 -28.16 -3.44
CA MET A 396 -11.21 -27.27 -3.06
C MET A 396 -11.06 -27.14 -1.54
N VAL A 397 -12.15 -27.16 -0.78
CA VAL A 397 -12.11 -27.06 0.69
C VAL A 397 -11.26 -28.16 1.33
N PRO A 398 -11.52 -29.48 1.13
CA PRO A 398 -10.66 -30.52 1.65
C PRO A 398 -9.25 -30.48 1.04
N TYR A 399 -9.10 -30.12 -0.23
CA TYR A 399 -7.79 -30.05 -0.88
C TYR A 399 -6.86 -28.99 -0.24
N ILE A 400 -7.36 -27.79 0.03
CA ILE A 400 -6.62 -26.74 0.73
C ILE A 400 -6.36 -27.13 2.19
N SER A 401 -7.36 -27.70 2.87
CA SER A 401 -7.21 -28.17 4.25
C SER A 401 -6.13 -29.25 4.39
N GLU A 402 -6.05 -30.19 3.44
CA GLU A 402 -5.00 -31.21 3.39
C GLU A 402 -3.61 -30.59 3.11
N LEU A 403 -3.53 -29.62 2.20
CA LEU A 403 -2.29 -28.88 1.93
C LEU A 403 -1.77 -28.21 3.21
N LEU A 404 -2.63 -27.50 3.94
CA LEU A 404 -2.26 -26.80 5.17
C LEU A 404 -1.89 -27.77 6.30
N THR A 405 -2.57 -28.92 6.37
CA THR A 405 -2.22 -29.97 7.34
C THR A 405 -0.83 -30.57 7.04
N LYS A 406 -0.50 -30.74 5.75
CA LYS A 406 0.81 -31.25 5.31
C LYS A 406 1.93 -30.23 5.55
N TYR A 407 1.63 -28.94 5.42
CA TYR A 407 2.57 -27.84 5.59
C TYR A 407 2.11 -26.90 6.71
N PRO A 408 2.21 -27.33 7.99
CA PRO A 408 1.77 -26.51 9.13
C PRO A 408 2.56 -25.21 9.30
N SER A 409 3.63 -25.02 8.51
CA SER A 409 4.40 -23.78 8.42
C SER A 409 3.80 -22.69 7.59
N ILE A 410 2.72 -22.96 6.87
CA ILE A 410 1.95 -21.93 6.21
C ILE A 410 1.13 -21.20 7.27
N VAL A 411 1.52 -19.96 7.58
CA VAL A 411 0.83 -19.12 8.57
C VAL A 411 -0.18 -18.17 7.93
N ALA A 412 -0.10 -17.91 6.63
CA ALA A 412 -1.07 -17.09 5.91
C ALA A 412 -1.35 -17.65 4.50
N VAL A 413 -2.62 -17.59 4.09
CA VAL A 413 -3.12 -17.98 2.77
C VAL A 413 -3.97 -16.85 2.20
N ILE A 414 -3.55 -16.28 1.08
CA ILE A 414 -4.24 -15.20 0.39
C ILE A 414 -5.12 -15.79 -0.72
N ASP A 415 -6.38 -15.35 -0.78
CA ASP A 415 -7.39 -15.71 -1.78
C ASP A 415 -7.47 -17.23 -2.08
N PRO A 416 -7.71 -18.09 -1.06
CA PRO A 416 -7.75 -19.55 -1.25
C PRO A 416 -8.87 -20.05 -2.17
N LEU A 417 -9.96 -19.30 -2.28
CA LEU A 417 -11.13 -19.60 -3.10
C LEU A 417 -11.58 -18.31 -3.80
N ARG A 418 -12.41 -18.41 -4.84
CA ARG A 418 -13.18 -17.25 -5.27
C ARG A 418 -14.22 -16.94 -4.19
N GLY A 419 -14.51 -15.66 -3.98
CA GLY A 419 -15.57 -15.26 -3.08
C GLY A 419 -16.13 -13.88 -3.37
N GLU A 420 -17.39 -13.70 -2.98
CA GLU A 420 -18.18 -12.48 -3.10
C GLU A 420 -18.72 -12.13 -1.69
N PRO A 421 -17.97 -11.40 -0.84
CA PRO A 421 -18.32 -11.20 0.57
C PRO A 421 -19.72 -10.63 0.80
N PHE A 422 -20.22 -9.86 -0.16
CA PHE A 422 -21.49 -9.13 -0.03
C PHE A 422 -22.67 -9.82 -0.72
N GLN A 423 -22.44 -10.93 -1.42
CA GLN A 423 -23.52 -11.73 -2.02
C GLN A 423 -23.95 -12.85 -1.07
N LYS A 424 -24.73 -12.49 -0.05
CA LYS A 424 -25.22 -13.43 0.96
C LYS A 424 -25.99 -14.58 0.30
N TYR A 425 -25.67 -15.82 0.69
CA TYR A 425 -26.28 -17.08 0.22
C TYR A 425 -25.88 -17.55 -1.18
N SER A 426 -24.73 -17.14 -1.72
CA SER A 426 -24.15 -17.82 -2.88
C SER A 426 -23.43 -19.12 -2.46
N GLU A 427 -23.36 -20.11 -3.37
CA GLU A 427 -22.62 -21.36 -3.15
C GLU A 427 -21.14 -21.12 -2.80
N GLU A 428 -20.56 -20.05 -3.36
CA GLU A 428 -19.19 -19.61 -3.10
C GLU A 428 -19.01 -19.08 -1.68
N SER A 429 -19.96 -18.28 -1.20
CA SER A 429 -20.00 -17.79 0.18
C SER A 429 -20.00 -18.96 1.16
N GLU A 430 -20.86 -19.96 0.94
CA GLU A 430 -20.91 -21.14 1.80
C GLU A 430 -19.61 -21.94 1.79
N THR A 431 -18.98 -22.06 0.62
CA THR A 431 -17.72 -22.79 0.47
C THR A 431 -16.59 -22.07 1.20
N TRP A 432 -16.53 -20.74 1.11
CA TRP A 432 -15.60 -19.91 1.86
C TRP A 432 -15.76 -20.11 3.36
N ILE A 433 -17.00 -20.05 3.86
CA ILE A 433 -17.33 -20.27 5.28
C ILE A 433 -16.86 -21.66 5.74
N LYS A 434 -17.15 -22.70 4.96
CA LYS A 434 -16.72 -24.08 5.24
C LYS A 434 -15.20 -24.23 5.30
N LEU A 435 -14.47 -23.50 4.46
CA LEU A 435 -13.00 -23.47 4.54
C LEU A 435 -12.56 -22.79 5.84
N CYS A 436 -13.12 -21.63 6.15
CA CYS A 436 -12.80 -20.87 7.35
C CYS A 436 -13.02 -21.68 8.63
N ASP A 437 -14.14 -22.38 8.73
CA ASP A 437 -14.46 -23.27 9.85
C ASP A 437 -13.40 -24.37 10.07
N LYS A 438 -12.77 -24.84 8.99
CA LYS A 438 -11.78 -25.91 9.05
C LYS A 438 -10.38 -25.44 9.42
N VAL A 439 -9.96 -24.25 8.95
CA VAL A 439 -8.53 -23.88 8.97
C VAL A 439 -8.21 -22.60 9.72
N SER A 440 -9.19 -21.75 10.05
CA SER A 440 -8.96 -20.43 10.68
C SER A 440 -8.18 -20.49 12.00
N LYS A 441 -8.30 -21.60 12.76
CA LYS A 441 -7.55 -21.82 14.01
C LYS A 441 -6.03 -21.99 13.80
N SER A 442 -5.57 -22.23 12.58
CA SER A 442 -4.16 -22.56 12.30
C SER A 442 -3.50 -21.62 11.28
N VAL A 443 -4.27 -20.85 10.54
CA VAL A 443 -3.76 -20.02 9.45
C VAL A 443 -4.57 -18.73 9.31
N TYR A 444 -3.89 -17.64 8.96
CA TYR A 444 -4.56 -16.43 8.51
C TYR A 444 -5.15 -16.67 7.11
N ILE A 445 -6.47 -16.58 6.99
CA ILE A 445 -7.16 -16.48 5.71
C ILE A 445 -7.24 -15.00 5.36
N VAL A 446 -6.63 -14.63 4.25
CA VAL A 446 -6.46 -13.24 3.84
C VAL A 446 -7.20 -13.00 2.53
N GLY A 447 -7.97 -11.91 2.47
CA GLY A 447 -8.62 -11.45 1.25
C GLY A 447 -7.83 -10.34 0.57
N ASP A 448 -7.45 -10.54 -0.69
CA ASP A 448 -6.88 -9.53 -1.58
C ASP A 448 -7.93 -9.17 -2.65
N ASN A 449 -8.14 -10.04 -3.64
CA ASN A 449 -9.19 -9.88 -4.67
C ASN A 449 -10.59 -10.23 -4.15
N PHE A 450 -10.68 -10.87 -2.98
CA PHE A 450 -11.95 -11.11 -2.29
C PHE A 450 -12.67 -9.78 -1.98
N TYR A 451 -11.91 -8.75 -1.59
CA TYR A 451 -12.47 -7.45 -1.21
C TYR A 451 -12.48 -6.45 -2.37
N SER A 452 -13.38 -5.47 -2.30
CA SER A 452 -13.31 -4.29 -3.17
C SER A 452 -12.17 -3.39 -2.69
N ARG A 453 -11.65 -2.52 -3.57
CA ARG A 453 -10.67 -1.51 -3.15
C ARG A 453 -11.21 -0.66 -1.98
N PRO A 454 -10.34 -0.15 -1.09
CA PRO A 454 -10.73 0.60 0.11
C PRO A 454 -11.81 1.68 -0.11
N GLY A 455 -11.69 2.51 -1.16
CA GLY A 455 -12.65 3.59 -1.43
C GLY A 455 -14.08 3.13 -1.80
N LEU A 456 -14.26 1.88 -2.22
CA LEU A 456 -15.58 1.25 -2.40
C LEU A 456 -15.99 0.49 -1.15
N LEU A 457 -15.05 -0.23 -0.54
CA LEU A 457 -15.28 -1.09 0.61
C LEU A 457 -15.83 -0.32 1.82
N ILE A 458 -15.35 0.90 2.05
CA ILE A 458 -15.86 1.76 3.14
C ILE A 458 -17.29 2.29 2.91
N LYS A 459 -17.80 2.20 1.67
CA LYS A 459 -19.17 2.62 1.32
C LYS A 459 -20.16 1.45 1.43
N GLU A 460 -19.66 0.22 1.48
CA GLU A 460 -20.48 -0.95 1.70
C GLU A 460 -20.93 -1.02 3.17
N PRO A 461 -22.09 -1.63 3.46
CA PRO A 461 -22.54 -1.81 4.85
C PRO A 461 -21.49 -2.58 5.65
N ALA A 462 -21.03 -1.99 6.75
CA ALA A 462 -20.05 -2.63 7.63
C ALA A 462 -20.57 -4.00 8.08
N PRO A 463 -19.80 -5.09 7.86
CA PRO A 463 -20.24 -6.41 8.27
C PRO A 463 -20.23 -6.52 9.80
N ILE A 464 -21.13 -7.35 10.35
CA ILE A 464 -21.20 -7.60 11.80
C ILE A 464 -19.93 -8.32 12.30
N SER A 465 -19.30 -9.10 11.41
CA SER A 465 -18.05 -9.82 11.64
C SER A 465 -17.25 -9.88 10.34
N ALA A 466 -15.93 -9.99 10.47
CA ALA A 466 -15.07 -10.24 9.32
C ALA A 466 -15.36 -11.59 8.63
N PHE A 467 -15.22 -11.62 7.30
CA PHE A 467 -15.24 -12.84 6.48
C PHE A 467 -13.84 -13.43 6.28
N THR A 468 -12.81 -12.73 6.74
CA THR A 468 -11.41 -13.13 6.68
C THR A 468 -10.76 -12.80 8.03
N SER A 469 -9.53 -13.25 8.23
CA SER A 469 -8.70 -12.83 9.36
C SER A 469 -7.65 -11.78 8.97
N GLY A 470 -7.55 -11.47 7.69
CA GLY A 470 -6.73 -10.37 7.20
C GLY A 470 -7.22 -9.83 5.86
N ILE A 471 -6.78 -8.61 5.55
CA ILE A 471 -7.11 -7.88 4.33
C ILE A 471 -5.83 -7.31 3.72
N VAL A 472 -5.65 -7.49 2.41
CA VAL A 472 -4.61 -6.81 1.65
C VAL A 472 -5.14 -5.47 1.17
N MET A 473 -4.36 -4.41 1.35
CA MET A 473 -4.63 -3.09 0.79
C MET A 473 -3.43 -2.62 -0.02
N HIS A 474 -3.72 -2.00 -1.14
CA HIS A 474 -2.74 -1.45 -2.08
C HIS A 474 -2.94 0.07 -2.21
N LEU A 475 -1.86 0.79 -2.49
CA LEU A 475 -1.90 2.22 -2.81
C LEU A 475 -2.28 2.39 -4.29
N GLU A 476 -3.53 2.05 -4.59
CA GLU A 476 -4.06 1.97 -5.95
C GLU A 476 -4.88 3.18 -6.40
N ARG A 477 -5.23 3.19 -7.69
CA ARG A 477 -5.97 4.26 -8.37
C ARG A 477 -7.36 4.47 -7.76
N LEU A 478 -7.83 5.72 -7.78
CA LEU A 478 -9.07 6.20 -7.13
C LEU A 478 -9.17 5.97 -5.61
N ASN A 479 -8.15 5.41 -4.95
CA ASN A 479 -8.06 5.44 -3.50
C ASN A 479 -7.32 6.72 -3.08
N THR A 480 -7.73 7.26 -1.96
CA THR A 480 -6.95 8.24 -1.21
C THR A 480 -6.30 7.57 -0.01
N LEU A 481 -5.25 8.17 0.55
CA LEU A 481 -4.71 7.70 1.82
C LEU A 481 -5.76 7.72 2.93
N SER A 482 -6.68 8.69 2.93
CA SER A 482 -7.82 8.73 3.84
C SER A 482 -8.78 7.55 3.69
N ASP A 483 -9.04 7.08 2.45
CA ASP A 483 -9.85 5.87 2.22
C ASP A 483 -9.19 4.63 2.83
N ILE A 484 -7.88 4.48 2.59
CA ILE A 484 -7.09 3.33 3.07
C ILE A 484 -7.02 3.35 4.60
N ILE A 485 -6.74 4.51 5.22
CA ILE A 485 -6.74 4.68 6.68
C ILE A 485 -8.10 4.35 7.28
N THR A 486 -9.19 4.84 6.68
CA THR A 486 -10.56 4.58 7.15
C THR A 486 -10.90 3.10 7.07
N CYS A 487 -10.51 2.46 5.97
CA CYS A 487 -10.69 1.02 5.77
C CYS A 487 -9.87 0.21 6.78
N ALA A 488 -8.61 0.57 7.01
CA ALA A 488 -7.75 -0.09 7.99
C ALA A 488 -8.35 -0.02 9.39
N LYS A 489 -8.82 1.16 9.82
CA LYS A 489 -9.51 1.34 11.12
C LYS A 489 -10.74 0.46 11.26
N LEU A 490 -11.57 0.40 10.20
CA LEU A 490 -12.78 -0.44 10.19
C LEU A 490 -12.42 -1.92 10.36
N TYR A 491 -11.45 -2.41 9.59
CA TYR A 491 -11.09 -3.83 9.60
C TYR A 491 -10.30 -4.24 10.85
N GLN A 492 -9.49 -3.35 11.41
CA GLN A 492 -8.85 -3.54 12.73
C GLN A 492 -9.90 -3.65 13.84
N ALA A 493 -10.96 -2.83 13.81
CA ALA A 493 -12.07 -2.95 14.77
C ALA A 493 -12.81 -4.30 14.66
N LEU A 494 -12.77 -4.92 13.47
CA LEU A 494 -13.28 -6.28 13.21
C LEU A 494 -12.24 -7.38 13.49
N LYS A 495 -11.10 -7.05 14.12
CA LYS A 495 -9.98 -7.96 14.41
C LYS A 495 -9.33 -8.60 13.17
N ASN A 496 -9.35 -7.92 12.03
CA ASN A 496 -8.51 -8.31 10.90
C ASN A 496 -7.10 -7.77 11.03
N GLU A 497 -6.15 -8.59 10.62
CA GLU A 497 -4.80 -8.14 10.33
C GLU A 497 -4.77 -7.31 9.05
N ILE A 498 -4.04 -6.20 9.09
CA ILE A 498 -3.83 -5.34 7.93
C ILE A 498 -2.54 -5.77 7.24
N ILE A 499 -2.63 -6.06 5.93
CA ILE A 499 -1.49 -6.33 5.06
C ILE A 499 -1.42 -5.20 4.04
N ILE A 500 -0.28 -4.50 4.00
CA ILE A 500 0.03 -3.60 2.88
C ILE A 500 0.83 -4.37 1.85
N SER A 501 0.51 -4.20 0.58
CA SER A 501 1.19 -4.88 -0.52
C SER A 501 1.73 -3.89 -1.53
N THR A 502 2.89 -4.23 -2.08
CA THR A 502 3.37 -3.66 -3.34
C THR A 502 2.54 -4.19 -4.51
N ASN A 503 2.51 -3.44 -5.60
CA ASN A 503 1.94 -3.89 -6.87
C ASN A 503 2.97 -4.71 -7.67
N ASP A 504 2.53 -5.32 -8.76
CA ASP A 504 3.37 -6.05 -9.70
C ASP A 504 4.31 -5.10 -10.48
N PHE A 505 3.84 -3.89 -10.78
CA PHE A 505 4.56 -2.88 -11.56
C PHE A 505 5.02 -1.70 -10.70
N GLU A 506 6.08 -1.93 -9.92
CA GLU A 506 6.57 -0.98 -8.91
C GLU A 506 7.55 0.08 -9.43
N THR A 507 7.73 1.14 -8.64
CA THR A 507 8.74 2.20 -8.85
C THR A 507 9.80 2.17 -7.76
N THR A 508 10.76 3.09 -7.76
CA THR A 508 11.76 3.21 -6.67
C THR A 508 11.24 3.96 -5.45
N ASP A 509 10.02 4.50 -5.47
CA ASP A 509 9.43 5.23 -4.35
C ASP A 509 9.21 4.30 -3.14
N THR A 510 9.52 4.76 -1.93
CA THR A 510 9.50 3.94 -0.71
C THR A 510 8.37 4.31 0.25
N PHE A 511 7.49 5.26 -0.12
CA PHE A 511 6.41 5.76 0.73
C PHE A 511 5.53 4.66 1.28
N LEU A 512 5.27 3.61 0.49
CA LEU A 512 4.50 2.43 0.90
C LEU A 512 4.99 1.82 2.22
N VAL A 513 6.31 1.81 2.44
CA VAL A 513 6.94 1.25 3.64
C VAL A 513 6.62 2.13 4.85
N ASP A 514 6.85 3.44 4.74
CA ASP A 514 6.50 4.40 5.79
C ASP A 514 5.01 4.37 6.11
N PHE A 515 4.17 4.29 5.07
CA PHE A 515 2.73 4.18 5.21
C PHE A 515 2.35 2.92 5.99
N SER A 516 2.93 1.76 5.66
CA SER A 516 2.67 0.50 6.35
C SER A 516 3.04 0.53 7.84
N VAL A 517 4.13 1.22 8.19
CA VAL A 517 4.54 1.43 9.59
C VAL A 517 3.58 2.40 10.28
N GLY A 518 3.23 3.50 9.61
CA GLY A 518 2.33 4.51 10.16
C GLY A 518 0.93 3.97 10.46
N ILE A 519 0.40 3.09 9.61
CA ILE A 519 -0.91 2.44 9.83
C ILE A 519 -0.87 1.23 10.77
N MET A 520 0.31 0.90 11.31
CA MET A 520 0.51 -0.28 12.16
C MET A 520 0.08 -1.58 11.46
N ALA A 521 0.45 -1.72 10.18
CA ALA A 521 0.20 -2.94 9.43
C ALA A 521 0.91 -4.13 10.10
N ARG A 522 0.27 -5.29 10.06
CA ARG A 522 0.84 -6.53 10.59
C ARG A 522 1.91 -7.08 9.66
N PHE A 523 1.59 -7.10 8.37
CA PHE A 523 2.44 -7.64 7.34
C PHE A 523 2.65 -6.60 6.23
N LEU A 524 3.83 -6.67 5.60
CA LEU A 524 4.15 -5.94 4.39
C LEU A 524 4.58 -6.94 3.32
N LYS A 525 3.74 -7.11 2.30
CA LYS A 525 3.99 -7.99 1.15
C LYS A 525 4.78 -7.21 0.10
N LEU A 526 5.99 -7.66 -0.19
CA LEU A 526 6.97 -6.88 -0.96
C LEU A 526 7.30 -7.44 -2.34
N GLY A 527 6.76 -8.60 -2.70
CA GLY A 527 7.28 -9.36 -3.83
C GLY A 527 8.63 -10.00 -3.50
N GLY A 528 9.49 -10.15 -4.50
CA GLY A 528 10.78 -10.84 -4.39
C GLY A 528 11.94 -9.97 -3.92
N MET A 529 13.12 -10.58 -3.91
CA MET A 529 14.39 -9.98 -3.44
C MET A 529 15.29 -9.48 -4.58
N HIS A 530 14.77 -9.47 -5.81
CA HIS A 530 15.49 -8.95 -6.98
C HIS A 530 14.86 -7.65 -7.44
N THR A 531 15.59 -6.94 -8.32
CA THR A 531 15.25 -5.62 -8.91
C THR A 531 15.36 -4.42 -7.96
N GLY A 532 15.53 -3.23 -8.52
CA GLY A 532 15.84 -2.02 -7.75
C GLY A 532 14.62 -1.52 -6.98
N GLU A 533 13.45 -1.57 -7.61
CA GLU A 533 12.17 -1.18 -7.04
C GLU A 533 11.82 -1.96 -5.76
N ARG A 534 12.10 -3.28 -5.72
CA ARG A 534 11.86 -4.11 -4.53
C ARG A 534 12.93 -3.86 -3.46
N CYS A 535 14.20 -3.84 -3.87
CA CYS A 535 15.33 -3.59 -2.96
C CYS A 535 15.19 -2.25 -2.21
N CYS A 536 14.72 -1.18 -2.87
CA CYS A 536 14.53 0.12 -2.22
C CYS A 536 13.54 0.04 -1.04
N LYS A 537 12.44 -0.72 -1.15
CA LYS A 537 11.50 -0.91 -0.04
C LYS A 537 12.10 -1.71 1.11
N ILE A 538 12.81 -2.80 0.81
CA ILE A 538 13.51 -3.60 1.81
C ILE A 538 14.54 -2.74 2.57
N ASN A 539 15.30 -1.92 1.84
CA ASN A 539 16.26 -1.00 2.43
C ASN A 539 15.58 0.09 3.27
N ARG A 540 14.43 0.63 2.84
CA ARG A 540 13.66 1.58 3.65
C ARG A 540 13.17 0.93 4.95
N MET A 541 12.76 -0.34 4.94
CA MET A 541 12.42 -1.03 6.19
C MET A 541 13.61 -1.11 7.15
N LEU A 542 14.81 -1.44 6.65
CA LEU A 542 16.03 -1.44 7.46
C LEU A 542 16.36 -0.04 8.00
N GLN A 543 16.13 1.00 7.20
CA GLN A 543 16.35 2.38 7.63
C GLN A 543 15.38 2.77 8.76
N ILE A 544 14.07 2.50 8.59
CA ILE A 544 13.08 2.74 9.65
C ILE A 544 13.41 1.91 10.89
N TYR A 545 13.91 0.68 10.73
CA TYR A 545 14.27 -0.18 11.87
C TYR A 545 15.32 0.50 12.75
N ARG A 546 16.36 1.04 12.11
CA ARG A 546 17.42 1.79 12.79
C ARG A 546 16.93 3.12 13.36
N GLU A 547 16.03 3.82 12.65
CA GLU A 547 15.37 5.04 13.15
C GLU A 547 14.54 4.77 14.42
N LEU A 548 13.97 3.57 14.56
CA LEU A 548 13.20 3.17 15.74
C LEU A 548 14.08 2.65 16.89
N GLU A 549 15.22 1.99 16.60
CA GLU A 549 16.20 1.61 17.63
C GLU A 549 16.97 2.81 18.19
N HIS A 550 17.19 3.84 17.37
CA HIS A 550 17.95 5.05 17.70
C HIS A 550 17.16 6.33 17.39
N PRO A 551 16.05 6.61 18.11
CA PRO A 551 15.18 7.75 17.81
C PRO A 551 15.88 9.10 17.91
N GLU A 552 16.95 9.20 18.71
CA GLU A 552 17.81 10.38 18.88
C GLU A 552 18.62 10.73 17.62
N ILE A 553 18.84 9.77 16.73
CA ILE A 553 19.56 9.98 15.47
C ILE A 553 18.57 10.48 14.41
N LYS A 554 18.72 11.75 14.02
CA LYS A 554 18.07 12.28 12.81
C LYS A 554 18.88 11.83 11.59
N PHE A 555 18.44 10.76 10.94
CA PHE A 555 18.91 10.42 9.61
C PHE A 555 18.34 11.48 8.65
N VAL A 556 19.18 12.43 8.24
CA VAL A 556 18.82 13.40 7.22
C VAL A 556 18.81 12.65 5.89
N GLU A 557 17.65 12.56 5.23
CA GLU A 557 17.63 12.24 3.80
C GLU A 557 18.35 13.39 3.09
N GLU A 558 19.51 13.12 2.48
CA GLU A 558 20.21 14.12 1.70
C GLU A 558 19.23 14.66 0.64
N PRO A 559 18.96 15.98 0.59
CA PRO A 559 18.22 16.54 -0.52
C PRO A 559 18.98 16.22 -1.81
N SER A 560 18.25 15.85 -2.86
CA SER A 560 18.84 15.70 -4.19
C SER A 560 19.42 17.06 -4.63
N GLU A 561 20.70 17.27 -4.37
CA GLU A 561 21.40 18.49 -4.75
C GLU A 561 21.46 18.58 -6.27
N SER A 562 20.64 19.46 -6.84
CA SER A 562 20.92 20.09 -8.12
C SER A 562 21.20 21.58 -7.91
N GLU A 563 22.23 21.89 -7.12
CA GLU A 563 22.90 23.18 -7.19
C GLU A 563 24.41 22.95 -7.25
N THR A 564 24.96 23.07 -8.46
CA THR A 564 26.40 23.10 -8.68
C THR A 564 27.01 24.29 -7.96
N VAL A 565 27.77 24.06 -6.89
CA VAL A 565 28.78 25.01 -6.41
C VAL A 565 30.08 24.25 -6.17
N ALA A 566 31.07 24.58 -6.99
CA ALA A 566 32.43 24.08 -6.86
C ALA A 566 33.08 24.57 -5.57
N GLY A 567 33.74 23.67 -4.83
CA GLY A 567 34.59 24.02 -3.69
C GLY A 567 35.00 22.79 -2.89
N GLU A 568 36.26 22.40 -3.02
CA GLU A 568 36.93 21.30 -2.31
C GLU A 568 36.89 21.49 -0.77
N THR A 569 36.75 20.39 -0.01
CA THR A 569 37.77 19.89 0.95
C THR A 569 37.30 18.61 1.63
N GLU A 570 38.20 17.63 1.69
CA GLU A 570 38.06 16.36 2.42
C GLU A 570 38.14 16.59 3.94
N GLU A 571 37.21 16.04 4.73
CA GLU A 571 37.45 15.78 6.16
C GLU A 571 36.94 14.39 6.58
N GLN A 572 37.87 13.64 7.19
CA GLN A 572 37.70 12.28 7.67
C GLN A 572 36.88 12.24 8.97
N VAL A 573 35.82 11.43 8.99
CA VAL A 573 35.03 11.16 10.20
C VAL A 573 35.83 10.26 11.14
N THR A 574 36.20 10.78 12.31
CA THR A 574 36.78 10.00 13.42
C THR A 574 35.71 9.75 14.48
N ILE A 575 35.24 8.51 14.59
CA ILE A 575 34.31 8.08 15.65
C ILE A 575 35.11 7.86 16.95
N ARG A 576 34.83 8.63 18.00
CA ARG A 576 35.34 8.37 19.36
C ARG A 576 34.29 7.64 20.19
N HIS A 577 34.53 6.36 20.45
CA HIS A 577 33.84 5.61 21.51
C HIS A 577 34.25 6.14 22.88
N THR A 578 33.29 6.45 23.75
CA THR A 578 33.52 6.56 25.19
C THR A 578 32.83 5.40 25.89
N VAL A 579 33.64 4.60 26.58
CA VAL A 579 33.23 3.50 27.47
C VAL A 579 33.15 4.06 28.88
N GLY A 580 32.06 3.81 29.58
CA GLY A 580 31.89 4.15 30.99
C GLY A 580 30.91 3.20 31.67
N SER A 581 31.47 2.28 32.45
CA SER A 581 30.83 1.28 33.31
C SER A 581 30.25 1.87 34.61
N GLN A 582 29.13 1.33 35.11
CA GLN A 582 29.00 0.73 36.44
C GLN A 582 27.56 0.21 36.71
N GLU A 583 27.47 -0.97 37.32
CA GLU A 583 26.24 -1.69 37.72
C GLU A 583 25.83 -1.41 39.19
N GLU A 584 24.57 -1.77 39.47
CA GLU A 584 23.90 -2.13 40.75
C GLU A 584 23.06 -1.07 41.50
N PRO A 585 22.01 -1.45 42.28
CA PRO A 585 21.12 -2.62 42.20
C PRO A 585 19.60 -2.30 42.31
N ILE A 586 18.79 -3.34 42.17
CA ILE A 586 17.31 -3.44 42.20
C ILE A 586 16.70 -3.15 43.58
N VAL A 587 15.60 -2.38 43.65
CA VAL A 587 14.57 -2.44 44.72
C VAL A 587 13.15 -2.19 44.14
N GLU A 588 12.18 -2.83 44.78
CA GLU A 588 10.80 -3.19 44.42
C GLU A 588 9.74 -2.07 44.25
N THR A 589 8.80 -2.36 43.33
CA THR A 589 7.33 -2.16 43.31
C THR A 589 6.69 -0.87 43.82
N VAL A 590 5.94 -0.21 42.93
CA VAL A 590 4.56 0.23 43.19
C VAL A 590 3.72 -0.03 41.92
N GLU A 591 2.67 -0.84 42.05
CA GLU A 591 1.62 -1.00 41.04
C GLU A 591 0.72 0.25 41.07
N GLU A 592 0.66 1.01 39.97
CA GLU A 592 -0.48 1.89 39.69
C GLU A 592 -1.21 1.39 38.46
N LYS A 593 -2.45 0.93 38.70
CA LYS A 593 -3.42 0.57 37.67
C LYS A 593 -4.05 1.86 37.14
N GLU A 594 -3.69 2.25 35.93
CA GLU A 594 -4.54 3.13 35.14
C GLU A 594 -5.45 2.26 34.26
N GLU A 595 -6.71 2.15 34.66
CA GLU A 595 -7.79 1.60 33.85
C GLU A 595 -8.06 2.58 32.70
N ALA A 596 -7.63 2.23 31.50
CA ALA A 596 -8.07 2.90 30.28
C ALA A 596 -9.58 2.65 30.10
N GLU A 597 -10.34 3.73 30.05
CA GLU A 597 -11.79 3.73 29.86
C GLU A 597 -12.13 3.18 28.45
N ILE A 598 -12.40 1.87 28.39
CA ILE A 598 -12.87 1.19 27.19
C ILE A 598 -14.26 1.74 26.86
N ILE A 599 -14.37 2.42 25.73
CA ILE A 599 -15.65 2.75 25.10
C ILE A 599 -16.39 1.42 24.89
N LYS A 600 -17.38 1.13 25.74
CA LYS A 600 -18.30 -0.01 25.58
C LYS A 600 -19.16 0.23 24.34
N VAL A 601 -18.72 -0.28 23.20
CA VAL A 601 -19.61 -0.53 22.06
C VAL A 601 -20.58 -1.62 22.52
N PRO A 602 -21.91 -1.41 22.42
CA PRO A 602 -22.86 -2.45 22.80
C PRO A 602 -22.72 -3.62 21.83
N THR A 603 -22.21 -4.75 22.31
CA THR A 603 -22.36 -6.04 21.64
C THR A 603 -23.84 -6.44 21.70
N PRO A 604 -24.57 -6.51 20.58
CA PRO A 604 -25.83 -7.23 20.58
C PRO A 604 -25.53 -8.70 20.83
N GLU A 605 -26.18 -9.30 21.82
CA GLU A 605 -26.22 -10.76 21.93
C GLU A 605 -26.86 -11.32 20.64
N PRO A 606 -26.26 -12.34 20.00
CA PRO A 606 -26.86 -12.93 18.83
C PRO A 606 -28.11 -13.72 19.26
N GLU A 607 -29.28 -13.22 18.91
CA GLU A 607 -30.50 -14.03 18.87
C GLU A 607 -30.29 -15.13 17.81
N ASP A 608 -30.26 -16.38 18.25
CA ASP A 608 -30.16 -17.58 17.42
C ASP A 608 -31.47 -17.79 16.65
N ASP A 609 -31.52 -17.31 15.41
CA ASP A 609 -32.70 -17.38 14.53
C ASP A 609 -32.70 -18.62 13.61
N GLY A 610 -31.81 -19.58 13.86
CA GLY A 610 -31.68 -20.79 13.05
C GLY A 610 -31.17 -20.54 11.63
N LYS A 611 -30.62 -19.36 11.32
CA LYS A 611 -29.90 -19.10 10.07
C LYS A 611 -28.42 -19.44 10.24
N PHE A 612 -27.74 -19.76 9.13
CA PHE A 612 -26.31 -20.02 9.08
C PHE A 612 -25.52 -18.83 9.64
N HIS A 613 -25.27 -18.82 10.93
CA HIS A 613 -24.32 -17.93 11.56
C HIS A 613 -22.93 -18.48 11.27
N LEU A 614 -22.23 -17.79 10.37
CA LEU A 614 -20.79 -17.84 10.24
C LEU A 614 -20.17 -17.96 11.63
N LYS A 615 -19.39 -19.01 11.91
CA LYS A 615 -18.56 -19.00 13.11
C LYS A 615 -17.55 -17.88 12.92
N LEU A 616 -17.58 -16.91 13.83
CA LEU A 616 -16.58 -15.85 13.87
C LEU A 616 -15.19 -16.49 13.73
N HIS A 617 -14.40 -15.96 12.80
CA HIS A 617 -13.01 -16.36 12.61
C HIS A 617 -12.29 -16.24 13.95
N GLU A 618 -11.97 -17.38 14.58
CA GLU A 618 -11.00 -17.40 15.68
C GLU A 618 -9.64 -17.17 15.02
N SER A 619 -9.12 -15.95 15.12
CA SER A 619 -7.81 -15.58 14.61
C SER A 619 -6.76 -16.53 15.16
N PHE A 620 -5.97 -17.15 14.28
CA PHE A 620 -4.69 -17.71 14.67
C PHE A 620 -3.83 -16.58 15.24
N GLU A 621 -3.61 -16.58 16.56
CA GLU A 621 -2.72 -15.59 17.18
C GLU A 621 -1.28 -16.02 16.94
N PHE A 622 -0.59 -15.32 16.04
CA PHE A 622 0.85 -15.23 16.21
C PHE A 622 1.10 -14.47 17.53
N PRO A 623 2.10 -14.85 18.35
CA PRO A 623 2.47 -14.06 19.51
C PRO A 623 2.59 -12.57 19.11
N GLN A 624 2.21 -11.64 19.98
CA GLN A 624 2.44 -10.23 19.69
C GLN A 624 3.95 -9.96 19.63
N ILE A 625 4.38 -9.15 18.65
CA ILE A 625 5.80 -8.80 18.48
C ILE A 625 6.16 -7.86 19.63
N ASN A 626 6.95 -8.37 20.58
CA ASN A 626 7.58 -7.54 21.60
C ASN A 626 8.80 -6.87 20.95
N TYR A 627 8.61 -5.67 20.38
CA TYR A 627 9.73 -4.85 19.95
C TYR A 627 10.52 -4.40 21.19
N PRO A 628 11.85 -4.17 21.05
CA PRO A 628 12.62 -3.50 22.09
C PRO A 628 11.89 -2.21 22.47
N THR A 629 11.48 -2.12 23.73
CA THR A 629 10.84 -0.92 24.26
C THR A 629 11.89 0.19 24.32
N LEU A 630 11.57 1.37 23.82
CA LEU A 630 12.34 2.59 24.05
C LEU A 630 12.45 2.78 25.57
N GLN A 631 13.63 2.48 26.13
CA GLN A 631 13.95 2.79 27.52
C GLN A 631 13.79 4.30 27.73
N ASN A 632 13.21 4.67 28.87
CA ASN A 632 12.81 6.02 29.25
C ASN A 632 13.86 7.08 28.89
N VAL A 633 13.57 7.92 27.90
CA VAL A 633 14.02 9.32 27.98
C VAL A 633 12.96 10.00 28.83
N GLU A 634 13.33 10.37 30.05
CA GLU A 634 12.45 11.10 30.96
C GLU A 634 11.88 12.34 30.24
N PRO A 635 10.57 12.61 30.35
CA PRO A 635 10.04 13.90 29.93
C PRO A 635 10.71 14.98 30.78
N VAL A 636 11.28 16.00 30.14
CA VAL A 636 11.66 17.22 30.84
C VAL A 636 10.35 17.89 31.27
N ASP A 637 10.01 17.75 32.55
CA ASP A 637 8.81 18.32 33.13
C ASP A 637 8.82 19.84 33.01
N ALA A 638 7.88 20.35 32.21
CA ALA A 638 7.52 21.75 32.15
C ALA A 638 6.56 22.09 33.30
N GLU A 639 7.00 21.97 34.56
CA GLU A 639 6.28 22.49 35.74
C GLU A 639 7.16 22.44 37.01
N SER A 640 8.11 23.36 37.16
CA SER A 640 8.71 23.65 38.48
C SER A 640 9.49 24.97 38.54
N VAL A 641 8.83 26.11 38.29
CA VAL A 641 9.31 27.40 38.83
C VAL A 641 8.14 28.29 39.25
N GLU A 642 7.45 27.89 40.31
CA GLU A 642 6.88 28.86 41.25
C GLU A 642 7.17 28.36 42.67
N GLN A 643 7.63 29.29 43.53
CA GLN A 643 7.97 29.16 44.95
C GLN A 643 9.40 28.71 45.30
N ASN A 644 10.34 29.66 45.32
CA ASN A 644 10.83 30.27 46.56
C ASN A 644 12.03 31.20 46.33
N SER A 645 11.88 32.42 46.87
CA SER A 645 12.88 33.49 47.15
C SER A 645 13.69 34.07 46.00
#